data_AF-K9RP18-F1
#
_entry.id   AF-K9RP18-F1
#
_cell.length_a   1.000
_cell.length_b   1.000
_cell.length_c   1.000
_cell.angle_alpha   90.00
_cell.angle_beta   90.00
_cell.angle_gamma   90.00
#
_symmetry.space_group_name_H-M   'P 1'
#
loop_
_entity.id
_entity.type
_entity.pdbx_description
1 polymer ?
#
loop_
_entity_poly.entity_id
_entity_poly.type
_entity_poly.pdbx_seq_one_letter_code
_entity_poly.pdbx_strand_id
1 'polypeptide(L)'
;MTIATDSIGINNPQELAQVLSQIFAPQAITARIAYQPDRWRILLEAPEPPDRRQSLQTLQKFFQTVALPPGLEVYGREAGEEAPAWGVRIQPKIATPVSLSPVGKAAPAPEPVCLVNPLTAVPQAKVEQDPGVGLFVSSLGLLFALATGLWWLSPTTWIQSAPPANSTQIRDLITTIASDVNRRYPLPSPQVDLVPPPPFRGKTINQVSLPPEHKVVALTFDDGPDQPQTLQVLNILKAHKAKATFFVIGRSVQKYPNIAAKIVEEGHTIANHSWSHRYQQFSPQAAATEFTRTDQIIQAVTGVKNYWFRPPGGRLNNGLVDYAKTQQLPILMWSVDSRDWQPGRSPAQIKAAVLQQTRPGGIVLLHDGGGPRQAMIQALPGILTVLKKQGYEFVTIPQLLHLKQESLDPTPPPPAWLGLHSITQVIAAHSQLSQEQATLYQSLVNASPIAIDERETLAAKYQTTQQAVRWVSQRLSMEQQAQQSWDQALNFSQAAMNAVQRGQLKQAKDSWQQTIATLKTVPHQSLMFSQAQAKTEDSQQQLQRVQHQFAQQQSRFLIPLAKSAGLSNNAAVSLCSPNGQCYSLRGDIVPDSAASLIKLPLAVVTLHWAQEHQYSLEHPFAIQPQNNTEDASIIRVGQRYPLKTVIGQMISRSSNIAPNQLMDTLGWDYINRVMQGYGFKTIKIYSKLVGQSRQPANLGRQSNGSSMQELSQLMGKIYQNQLPHAPFLQTVLAQQTDREIGFKALKSTQAEWIGEKTGQNSLVLGTVLAFKVKGEIYTLAIMDRNQVGLSALQNAIRNIVNYATTHNLRS
;
A
#
# COMPACT_ATOMS: atom_id res chain seq x y z
N MET A 1 32.32 2.42 9.82
CA MET A 1 31.13 1.98 10.59
C MET A 1 30.03 1.61 9.60
N THR A 2 29.22 0.60 9.91
CA THR A 2 28.06 0.21 9.08
C THR A 2 26.82 0.26 9.94
N ILE A 3 25.81 1.02 9.53
CA ILE A 3 24.55 1.15 10.28
C ILE A 3 23.40 0.73 9.36
N ALA A 4 22.48 -0.09 9.87
CA ALA A 4 21.28 -0.44 9.12
C ALA A 4 20.35 0.79 9.03
N THR A 5 19.79 1.00 7.84
CA THR A 5 19.09 2.24 7.46
C THR A 5 17.83 2.51 8.30
N ASP A 6 17.26 1.46 8.87
CA ASP A 6 16.08 1.40 9.74
C ASP A 6 16.37 1.75 11.22
N SER A 7 17.65 1.84 11.61
CA SER A 7 18.05 1.86 13.03
C SER A 7 18.18 3.25 13.67
N ILE A 8 18.11 4.34 12.88
CA ILE A 8 18.45 5.70 13.37
C ILE A 8 17.31 6.73 13.18
N GLY A 9 16.18 6.37 12.56
CA GLY A 9 15.07 7.31 12.32
C GLY A 9 15.40 8.49 11.38
N ILE A 10 16.59 8.53 10.78
CA ILE A 10 17.03 9.55 9.82
C ILE A 10 16.99 8.92 8.43
N ASN A 11 15.99 9.29 7.63
CA ASN A 11 15.77 8.76 6.28
C ASN A 11 16.57 9.52 5.20
N ASN A 12 17.30 10.58 5.58
CA ASN A 12 18.07 11.42 4.68
C ASN A 12 19.59 11.31 4.96
N PRO A 13 20.40 10.81 3.99
CA PRO A 13 21.86 10.73 4.15
C PRO A 13 22.53 12.08 4.40
N GLN A 14 21.99 13.17 3.86
CA GLN A 14 22.55 14.51 4.02
C GLN A 14 22.36 15.02 5.46
N GLU A 15 21.23 14.68 6.08
CA GLU A 15 20.90 15.03 7.46
C GLU A 15 21.75 14.22 8.45
N LEU A 16 21.92 12.92 8.20
CA LEU A 16 22.85 12.08 8.97
C LEU A 16 24.30 12.58 8.83
N ALA A 17 24.73 12.96 7.63
CA ALA A 17 26.06 13.54 7.41
C ALA A 17 26.23 14.89 8.13
N GLN A 18 25.18 15.70 8.23
CA GLN A 18 25.18 16.99 8.91
C GLN A 18 25.21 16.83 10.44
N VAL A 19 24.48 15.86 10.99
CA VAL A 19 24.53 15.54 12.43
C VAL A 19 25.91 14.97 12.79
N LEU A 20 26.43 14.03 12.01
CA LEU A 20 27.75 13.46 12.26
C LEU A 20 28.85 14.51 12.09
N SER A 21 28.76 15.39 11.10
CA SER A 21 29.74 16.47 10.93
C SER A 21 29.70 17.49 12.07
N GLN A 22 28.53 17.80 12.64
CA GLN A 22 28.43 18.64 13.83
C GLN A 22 29.01 17.97 15.09
N ILE A 23 28.80 16.67 15.24
CA ILE A 23 29.33 15.88 16.35
C ILE A 23 30.87 15.76 16.27
N PHE A 24 31.42 15.63 15.06
CA PHE A 24 32.86 15.40 14.84
C PHE A 24 33.67 16.65 14.47
N ALA A 25 33.01 17.78 14.16
CA ALA A 25 33.63 19.07 13.84
C ALA A 25 34.65 19.57 14.88
N PRO A 26 34.44 19.42 16.21
CA PRO A 26 35.42 19.88 17.20
C PRO A 26 36.76 19.14 17.18
N GLN A 27 36.86 18.00 16.47
CA GLN A 27 38.03 17.12 16.49
C GLN A 27 38.70 16.97 15.12
N ALA A 28 38.31 17.80 14.15
CA ALA A 28 38.79 17.74 12.76
C ALA A 28 38.59 16.36 12.07
N ILE A 29 37.64 15.56 12.55
CA ILE A 29 37.28 14.27 11.96
C ILE A 29 36.18 14.49 10.93
N THR A 30 36.44 14.11 9.67
CA THR A 30 35.50 14.23 8.57
C THR A 30 34.74 12.92 8.37
N ALA A 31 33.41 12.97 8.46
CA ALA A 31 32.54 11.82 8.19
C ALA A 31 32.06 11.83 6.73
N ARG A 32 32.32 10.76 5.98
CA ARG A 32 31.80 10.53 4.62
C ARG A 32 30.84 9.35 4.63
N ILE A 33 29.67 9.51 4.03
CA ILE A 33 28.66 8.45 3.95
C ILE A 33 28.63 7.91 2.52
N ALA A 34 28.84 6.61 2.36
CA ALA A 34 28.60 5.89 1.12
C ALA A 34 27.25 5.16 1.24
N TYR A 35 26.34 5.44 0.30
CA TYR A 35 25.02 4.82 0.25
C TYR A 35 25.09 3.42 -0.35
N GLN A 36 24.41 2.47 0.30
CA GLN A 36 23.99 1.20 -0.28
C GLN A 36 22.49 1.00 0.01
N PRO A 37 21.74 0.25 -0.82
CA PRO A 37 20.27 0.17 -0.77
C PRO A 37 19.67 -0.26 0.59
N ASP A 38 20.47 -0.93 1.43
CA ASP A 38 20.08 -1.58 2.68
C ASP A 38 20.89 -1.09 3.90
N ARG A 39 22.03 -0.42 3.70
CA ARG A 39 23.00 -0.09 4.76
C ARG A 39 23.73 1.23 4.50
N TRP A 40 23.93 2.02 5.54
CA TRP A 40 24.81 3.19 5.52
C TRP A 40 26.24 2.78 5.88
N ARG A 41 27.21 3.08 5.02
CA ARG A 41 28.63 2.90 5.34
C ARG A 41 29.24 4.26 5.62
N ILE A 42 29.65 4.49 6.86
CA ILE A 42 30.25 5.75 7.32
C ILE A 42 31.76 5.55 7.43
N LEU A 43 32.50 6.36 6.69
CA LEU A 43 33.94 6.50 6.73
C LEU A 43 34.30 7.72 7.57
N LEU A 44 35.21 7.58 8.53
CA LEU A 44 35.69 8.69 9.36
C LEU A 44 37.17 8.92 9.03
N GLU A 45 37.52 10.12 8.61
CA GLU A 45 38.87 10.53 8.21
C GLU A 45 39.40 11.59 9.20
N ALA A 46 40.59 11.40 9.77
CA ALA A 46 41.21 12.34 10.71
C ALA A 46 42.57 12.84 10.17
N PRO A 47 43.02 14.07 10.52
CA PRO A 47 44.12 14.73 9.82
C PRO A 47 45.52 14.18 10.16
N GLU A 48 45.73 13.52 11.31
CA GLU A 48 47.00 12.91 11.68
C GLU A 48 46.82 11.55 12.38
N PRO A 49 47.60 10.51 12.04
CA PRO A 49 47.79 9.33 12.88
C PRO A 49 49.20 9.40 13.51
N PRO A 50 49.40 9.31 14.86
CA PRO A 50 49.64 8.01 15.51
C PRO A 50 49.59 7.97 17.07
N ASP A 51 48.70 7.16 17.64
CA ASP A 51 49.02 6.01 18.51
C ASP A 51 47.71 5.25 18.53
N ARG A 52 47.73 4.05 17.93
CA ARG A 52 46.52 3.24 17.78
C ARG A 52 45.83 3.07 19.14
N ARG A 53 46.59 2.94 20.23
CA ARG A 53 46.06 2.73 21.58
C ARG A 53 45.44 4.01 22.17
N GLN A 54 46.02 5.18 21.92
CA GLN A 54 45.51 6.47 22.39
C GLN A 54 44.30 6.96 21.57
N SER A 55 44.31 6.75 20.25
CA SER A 55 43.13 7.00 19.40
C SER A 55 41.97 6.07 19.76
N LEU A 56 42.26 4.80 20.12
CA LEU A 56 41.28 3.83 20.60
C LEU A 56 40.66 4.26 21.94
N GLN A 57 41.48 4.68 22.91
CA GLN A 57 40.99 5.17 24.20
C GLN A 57 40.16 6.45 24.07
N THR A 58 40.52 7.35 23.15
CA THR A 58 39.82 8.61 22.91
C THR A 58 38.43 8.37 22.32
N LEU A 59 38.31 7.48 21.33
CA LEU A 59 37.02 7.09 20.76
C LEU A 59 36.14 6.36 21.77
N GLN A 60 36.73 5.49 22.61
CA GLN A 60 36.01 4.74 23.64
C GLN A 60 35.47 5.67 24.75
N LYS A 61 36.27 6.65 25.18
CA LYS A 61 35.86 7.67 26.16
C LYS A 61 34.78 8.59 25.60
N PHE A 62 34.82 8.90 24.31
CA PHE A 62 33.79 9.66 23.61
C PHE A 62 32.44 8.94 23.56
N PHE A 63 32.39 7.65 23.22
CA PHE A 63 31.14 6.88 23.23
C PHE A 63 30.58 6.61 24.64
N GLN A 64 31.40 6.78 25.69
CA GLN A 64 30.96 6.73 27.09
C GLN A 64 30.41 8.06 27.62
N THR A 65 30.80 9.20 27.03
CA THR A 65 30.36 10.53 27.48
C THR A 65 29.16 11.08 26.71
N VAL A 66 28.86 10.52 25.54
CA VAL A 66 27.62 10.82 24.81
C VAL A 66 26.49 9.96 25.41
N ALA A 67 25.42 10.61 25.88
CA ALA A 67 24.22 9.90 26.34
C ALA A 67 23.57 9.17 25.15
N LEU A 68 23.92 7.89 24.98
CA LEU A 68 23.35 7.04 23.94
C LEU A 68 21.94 6.59 24.37
N PRO A 69 21.01 6.42 23.42
CA PRO A 69 19.66 5.96 23.72
C PRO A 69 19.68 4.58 24.41
N PRO A 70 18.69 4.27 25.28
CA PRO A 70 18.67 3.02 26.05
C PRO A 70 18.72 1.79 25.14
N GLY A 71 19.67 0.87 25.39
CA GLY A 71 19.80 -0.42 24.68
C GLY A 71 20.97 -0.53 23.70
N LEU A 72 21.79 0.50 23.55
CA LEU A 72 22.94 0.51 22.65
C LEU A 72 24.23 0.14 23.40
N GLU A 73 24.85 -1.00 23.09
CA GLU A 73 26.16 -1.41 23.63
C GLU A 73 27.26 -1.44 22.56
N VAL A 74 28.47 -1.02 22.96
CA VAL A 74 29.69 -1.02 22.14
C VAL A 74 30.65 -2.08 22.67
N TYR A 75 31.11 -3.01 21.82
CA TYR A 75 32.10 -4.02 22.21
C TYR A 75 33.26 -4.12 21.21
N GLY A 76 34.41 -4.58 21.71
CA GLY A 76 35.64 -4.79 20.94
C GLY A 76 36.37 -6.07 21.38
N ARG A 77 37.20 -6.63 20.48
CA ARG A 77 38.07 -7.79 20.76
C ARG A 77 39.45 -7.58 20.12
N GLU A 78 40.49 -8.11 20.76
CA GLU A 78 41.86 -8.15 20.21
C GLU A 78 42.04 -9.29 19.19
N ALA A 79 42.97 -9.09 18.26
CA ALA A 79 43.10 -9.88 17.04
C ALA A 79 43.68 -11.29 17.26
N GLY A 80 42.99 -12.31 16.71
CA GLY A 80 43.38 -13.72 16.74
C GLY A 80 42.31 -14.72 16.25
N GLU A 81 41.07 -14.30 16.04
CA GLU A 81 39.98 -15.13 15.50
C GLU A 81 39.42 -14.55 14.18
N GLU A 82 39.04 -15.41 13.23
CA GLU A 82 38.79 -15.11 11.81
C GLU A 82 37.47 -14.34 11.53
N ALA A 83 37.52 -13.00 11.46
CA ALA A 83 36.79 -12.09 10.55
C ALA A 83 36.78 -10.63 11.10
N PRO A 84 36.69 -9.58 10.26
CA PRO A 84 36.92 -8.20 10.71
C PRO A 84 35.66 -7.45 11.17
N ALA A 85 35.92 -6.48 12.05
CA ALA A 85 35.21 -5.21 12.28
C ALA A 85 34.42 -5.07 13.61
N TRP A 86 34.77 -3.99 14.31
CA TRP A 86 34.03 -3.41 15.43
C TRP A 86 32.57 -3.11 15.02
N GLY A 87 31.62 -3.34 15.93
CA GLY A 87 30.19 -3.15 15.68
C GLY A 87 29.44 -2.63 16.90
N VAL A 88 28.28 -2.04 16.65
CA VAL A 88 27.30 -1.60 17.66
C VAL A 88 26.16 -2.61 17.65
N ARG A 89 25.75 -3.13 18.81
CA ARG A 89 24.63 -4.07 18.92
C ARG A 89 23.57 -3.49 19.85
N ILE A 90 22.31 -3.58 19.41
CA ILE A 90 21.15 -3.26 20.23
C ILE A 90 20.63 -4.58 20.79
N GLN A 91 20.64 -4.75 22.12
CA GLN A 91 19.95 -5.88 22.75
C GLN A 91 18.53 -5.46 23.17
N PRO A 92 17.49 -6.25 22.86
CA PRO A 92 16.20 -6.10 23.53
C PRO A 92 16.35 -6.56 24.99
N LYS A 93 15.91 -5.74 25.94
CA LYS A 93 15.87 -6.10 27.37
C LYS A 93 15.05 -7.39 27.57
N ILE A 94 15.73 -8.50 27.86
CA ILE A 94 15.15 -9.61 28.62
C ILE A 94 15.64 -9.43 30.06
N ALA A 95 14.71 -9.28 30.99
CA ALA A 95 15.03 -9.27 32.41
C ALA A 95 15.33 -10.71 32.86
N THR A 96 16.54 -10.97 33.38
CA THR A 96 16.80 -12.14 34.23
C THR A 96 16.70 -11.77 35.71
N PRO A 97 16.28 -12.73 36.56
CA PRO A 97 15.83 -12.47 37.93
C PRO A 97 17.01 -12.37 38.90
N VAL A 98 16.89 -11.49 39.90
CA VAL A 98 17.80 -11.46 41.05
C VAL A 98 17.17 -12.17 42.24
N SER A 99 17.99 -13.03 42.83
CA SER A 99 17.81 -13.85 44.04
C SER A 99 17.39 -13.05 45.29
N LEU A 100 16.48 -13.62 46.07
CA LEU A 100 16.07 -13.18 47.40
C LEU A 100 16.83 -13.95 48.49
N SER A 101 17.23 -13.25 49.57
CA SER A 101 17.13 -13.68 50.99
C SER A 101 17.80 -12.66 51.93
N PRO A 102 17.46 -12.60 53.24
CA PRO A 102 16.15 -12.68 53.86
C PRO A 102 15.88 -11.49 54.83
N VAL A 103 14.60 -11.29 55.15
CA VAL A 103 14.09 -10.32 56.13
C VAL A 103 14.42 -10.77 57.56
N GLY A 104 14.91 -9.84 58.39
CA GLY A 104 15.10 -10.02 59.83
C GLY A 104 14.23 -9.04 60.65
N LYS A 105 13.35 -9.63 61.46
CA LYS A 105 12.75 -9.19 62.74
C LYS A 105 11.78 -8.00 62.80
N ALA A 106 10.81 -8.18 63.69
CA ALA A 106 9.55 -7.47 63.84
C ALA A 106 9.48 -6.58 65.11
N ALA A 107 8.50 -5.66 65.08
CA ALA A 107 7.69 -5.09 66.19
C ALA A 107 8.41 -4.22 67.27
N PRO A 108 7.70 -3.42 68.11
CA PRO A 108 6.23 -3.31 68.31
C PRO A 108 5.68 -1.86 68.49
N ALA A 109 4.34 -1.71 68.55
CA ALA A 109 3.63 -0.67 69.31
C ALA A 109 2.17 -1.12 69.63
N PRO A 110 1.54 -0.64 70.72
CA PRO A 110 0.58 -1.40 71.53
C PRO A 110 -0.93 -1.14 71.27
N GLU A 111 -1.75 -2.08 71.75
CA GLU A 111 -3.24 -2.12 71.89
C GLU A 111 -3.78 -1.25 73.05
N PRO A 112 -5.07 -1.32 73.51
CA PRO A 112 -6.36 -1.75 72.90
C PRO A 112 -7.52 -0.73 73.16
N VAL A 113 -8.71 -0.92 72.57
CA VAL A 113 -10.03 -0.82 73.27
C VAL A 113 -11.12 -1.61 72.49
N CYS A 114 -11.80 -2.52 73.20
CA CYS A 114 -13.05 -3.21 72.81
C CYS A 114 -14.28 -2.54 73.43
N LEU A 115 -15.48 -2.85 72.90
CA LEU A 115 -16.86 -2.91 73.48
C LEU A 115 -17.89 -2.39 72.43
N VAL A 116 -19.05 -2.99 72.08
CA VAL A 116 -19.92 -4.08 72.58
C VAL A 116 -20.82 -4.58 71.43
N ASN A 117 -21.29 -5.84 71.51
CA ASN A 117 -22.46 -6.45 70.82
C ASN A 117 -23.82 -5.89 71.40
N PRO A 118 -25.07 -6.15 70.89
CA PRO A 118 -25.56 -7.48 70.45
C PRO A 118 -26.69 -7.58 69.36
N LEU A 119 -26.72 -8.75 68.70
CA LEU A 119 -27.83 -9.69 68.37
C LEU A 119 -29.20 -9.28 67.75
N THR A 120 -29.73 -10.26 66.99
CA THR A 120 -31.13 -10.57 66.55
C THR A 120 -31.60 -9.96 65.21
N ALA A 121 -32.39 -10.59 64.33
CA ALA A 121 -33.00 -11.91 64.20
C ALA A 121 -33.52 -12.11 62.73
N VAL A 122 -33.79 -13.36 62.37
CA VAL A 122 -34.43 -13.86 61.13
C VAL A 122 -35.94 -13.52 61.11
N PRO A 123 -36.63 -13.46 59.95
CA PRO A 123 -37.53 -14.57 59.60
C PRO A 123 -37.58 -14.95 58.10
N GLN A 124 -38.10 -16.16 57.89
CA GLN A 124 -38.30 -16.90 56.64
C GLN A 124 -39.61 -16.53 55.90
N ALA A 125 -39.69 -16.99 54.63
CA ALA A 125 -40.79 -17.78 54.03
C ALA A 125 -41.65 -17.19 52.88
N LYS A 126 -41.79 -18.04 51.84
CA LYS A 126 -42.84 -18.30 50.82
C LYS A 126 -42.23 -18.28 49.41
N VAL A 127 -41.99 -19.37 48.70
CA VAL A 127 -42.81 -20.55 48.30
C VAL A 127 -44.15 -20.15 47.67
N GLU A 128 -44.17 -20.18 46.34
CA GLU A 128 -45.35 -20.56 45.56
C GLU A 128 -44.86 -21.37 44.34
N GLN A 129 -45.49 -22.53 44.15
CA GLN A 129 -45.17 -23.55 43.16
C GLN A 129 -46.16 -23.47 41.99
N ASP A 130 -45.76 -24.17 40.92
CA ASP A 130 -46.60 -25.01 40.05
C ASP A 130 -46.95 -24.48 38.64
N PRO A 131 -47.23 -25.36 37.65
CA PRO A 131 -46.21 -26.15 36.93
C PRO A 131 -46.47 -26.21 35.40
N GLY A 132 -45.60 -26.91 34.67
CA GLY A 132 -46.07 -27.52 33.42
C GLY A 132 -45.00 -28.05 32.47
N VAL A 133 -44.63 -29.33 32.68
CA VAL A 133 -44.33 -30.37 31.67
C VAL A 133 -43.21 -30.06 30.65
N GLY A 134 -42.11 -30.80 30.53
CA GLY A 134 -41.82 -32.15 30.97
C GLY A 134 -41.09 -32.91 29.85
N LEU A 135 -39.98 -33.57 30.22
CA LEU A 135 -39.53 -34.87 29.72
C LEU A 135 -38.91 -34.92 28.30
N PHE A 136 -37.90 -35.73 27.92
CA PHE A 136 -37.17 -36.90 28.43
C PHE A 136 -35.74 -36.80 27.83
N VAL A 137 -34.63 -36.77 28.59
CA VAL A 137 -33.78 -37.89 29.05
C VAL A 137 -33.41 -38.91 27.97
N SER A 138 -32.09 -39.13 27.76
CA SER A 138 -31.38 -40.45 27.77
C SER A 138 -30.00 -40.30 27.09
N SER A 139 -28.88 -40.25 27.85
CA SER A 139 -28.13 -41.35 28.51
C SER A 139 -26.98 -41.85 27.62
N LEU A 140 -25.71 -41.91 28.02
CA LEU A 140 -25.01 -42.79 28.98
C LEU A 140 -23.52 -42.30 28.96
N GLY A 141 -22.63 -42.32 29.97
CA GLY A 141 -22.53 -43.06 31.22
C GLY A 141 -21.20 -43.85 31.28
N LEU A 142 -20.46 -43.73 32.41
CA LEU A 142 -19.43 -44.65 32.97
C LEU A 142 -17.97 -44.56 32.42
N LEU A 143 -16.85 -44.68 33.17
CA LEU A 143 -16.47 -45.22 34.50
C LEU A 143 -15.05 -44.67 34.90
N PHE A 144 -14.78 -44.29 36.18
CA PHE A 144 -13.90 -44.94 37.22
C PHE A 144 -12.40 -45.21 36.84
N ALA A 145 -11.33 -45.12 37.66
CA ALA A 145 -11.04 -44.87 39.09
C ALA A 145 -9.50 -44.79 39.33
N LEU A 146 -9.06 -44.26 40.51
CA LEU A 146 -7.91 -44.64 41.40
C LEU A 146 -6.48 -44.84 40.80
N ALA A 147 -5.32 -44.64 41.45
CA ALA A 147 -4.81 -44.03 42.69
C ALA A 147 -3.25 -44.10 42.64
N THR A 148 -2.57 -43.16 43.35
CA THR A 148 -1.24 -43.21 44.00
C THR A 148 0.11 -43.35 43.23
N GLY A 149 0.90 -42.24 43.24
CA GLY A 149 2.34 -42.09 43.63
C GLY A 149 3.46 -42.67 42.73
N LEU A 150 4.69 -42.12 42.61
CA LEU A 150 5.36 -40.91 43.09
C LEU A 150 6.80 -40.89 42.44
N TRP A 151 7.35 -39.70 42.11
CA TRP A 151 8.76 -39.29 41.81
C TRP A 151 9.34 -39.18 40.35
N TRP A 152 9.60 -37.91 39.97
CA TRP A 152 10.73 -37.26 39.23
C TRP A 152 11.28 -37.73 37.86
N LEU A 153 11.14 -36.87 36.83
CA LEU A 153 12.19 -36.13 36.06
C LEU A 153 11.57 -35.44 34.81
N SER A 154 12.03 -34.22 34.45
CA SER A 154 11.67 -33.39 33.27
C SER A 154 12.07 -34.05 31.91
N PRO A 155 11.84 -33.49 30.67
CA PRO A 155 11.14 -32.27 30.20
C PRO A 155 10.28 -32.42 28.87
N THR A 156 9.70 -31.30 28.39
CA THR A 156 9.25 -30.94 27.00
C THR A 156 7.93 -31.43 26.34
N THR A 157 7.17 -30.43 25.85
CA THR A 157 6.25 -30.33 24.67
C THR A 157 4.95 -31.15 24.60
N TRP A 158 3.79 -30.50 24.40
CA TRP A 158 3.12 -30.25 23.10
C TRP A 158 1.86 -29.37 23.26
N ILE A 159 1.51 -28.69 22.16
CA ILE A 159 0.51 -27.65 21.94
C ILE A 159 -0.95 -28.13 22.13
N GLN A 160 -1.82 -27.26 22.67
CA GLN A 160 -3.21 -27.15 22.20
C GLN A 160 -3.71 -25.70 22.23
N SER A 161 -4.26 -25.30 21.09
CA SER A 161 -4.85 -24.01 20.74
C SER A 161 -6.19 -23.75 21.45
N ALA A 162 -6.37 -22.54 21.97
CA ALA A 162 -7.69 -22.03 22.36
C ALA A 162 -8.51 -21.58 21.12
N PRO A 163 -9.85 -21.71 21.14
CA PRO A 163 -10.70 -21.47 19.97
C PRO A 163 -10.91 -19.95 19.70
N PRO A 164 -11.31 -19.57 18.47
CA PRO A 164 -11.54 -18.17 18.12
C PRO A 164 -12.81 -17.63 18.79
N ALA A 165 -12.73 -16.38 19.27
CA ALA A 165 -13.87 -15.64 19.79
C ALA A 165 -14.94 -15.44 18.70
N ASN A 166 -16.20 -15.63 19.08
CA ASN A 166 -17.36 -15.62 18.20
C ASN A 166 -17.58 -14.22 17.60
N SER A 167 -17.53 -14.10 16.27
CA SER A 167 -17.51 -12.83 15.51
C SER A 167 -18.75 -11.95 15.70
N THR A 168 -19.85 -12.51 16.18
CA THR A 168 -21.10 -11.79 16.48
C THR A 168 -20.98 -10.90 17.71
N GLN A 169 -20.27 -11.33 18.76
CA GLN A 169 -20.12 -10.56 20.01
C GLN A 169 -19.20 -9.33 19.83
N ILE A 170 -18.22 -9.42 18.95
CA ILE A 170 -17.31 -8.31 18.64
C ILE A 170 -18.01 -7.26 17.76
N ARG A 171 -18.84 -7.71 16.80
CA ARG A 171 -19.61 -6.82 15.93
C ARG A 171 -20.68 -6.03 16.70
N ASP A 172 -21.39 -6.69 17.63
CA ASP A 172 -22.43 -6.03 18.43
C ASP A 172 -21.85 -5.07 19.47
N LEU A 173 -20.69 -5.39 20.06
CA LEU A 173 -19.97 -4.50 20.98
C LEU A 173 -19.43 -3.24 20.27
N ILE A 174 -18.85 -3.40 19.07
CA ILE A 174 -18.33 -2.27 18.26
C ILE A 174 -19.47 -1.36 17.77
N THR A 175 -20.58 -1.94 17.31
CA THR A 175 -21.74 -1.17 16.80
C THR A 175 -22.47 -0.45 17.93
N THR A 176 -22.53 -1.06 19.12
CA THR A 176 -23.12 -0.44 20.33
C THR A 176 -22.24 0.71 20.82
N ILE A 177 -20.92 0.53 20.91
CA ILE A 177 -19.99 1.59 21.36
C ILE A 177 -19.96 2.77 20.38
N ALA A 178 -19.91 2.51 19.06
CA ALA A 178 -19.90 3.56 18.04
C ALA A 178 -21.21 4.38 18.00
N SER A 179 -22.35 3.75 18.29
CA SER A 179 -23.66 4.43 18.34
C SER A 179 -23.94 5.14 19.66
N ASP A 180 -23.34 4.70 20.77
CA ASP A 180 -23.49 5.30 22.11
C ASP A 180 -22.56 6.51 22.32
N VAL A 181 -21.36 6.50 21.71
CA VAL A 181 -20.42 7.64 21.69
C VAL A 181 -21.00 8.84 20.91
N ASN A 182 -21.68 8.60 19.79
CA ASN A 182 -22.30 9.66 18.98
C ASN A 182 -23.61 10.20 19.58
N ARG A 183 -24.21 9.49 20.56
CA ARG A 183 -25.51 9.82 21.15
C ARG A 183 -25.42 10.50 22.52
N ARG A 184 -24.34 10.29 23.29
CA ARG A 184 -24.22 10.78 24.68
C ARG A 184 -23.56 12.15 24.88
N TYR A 185 -23.01 12.80 23.84
CA TYR A 185 -22.45 14.15 23.96
C TYR A 185 -22.75 15.07 22.76
N PRO A 186 -23.96 15.65 22.63
CA PRO A 186 -24.15 16.84 21.82
C PRO A 186 -24.14 18.07 22.73
N LEU A 187 -22.97 18.65 23.02
CA LEU A 187 -22.83 19.90 23.79
C LEU A 187 -21.68 20.78 23.24
N PRO A 188 -21.74 22.10 23.45
CA PRO A 188 -21.11 23.11 22.61
C PRO A 188 -19.57 23.08 22.71
N SER A 189 -18.91 23.28 21.55
CA SER A 189 -17.45 23.38 21.47
C SER A 189 -16.91 24.38 22.50
N PRO A 190 -15.96 24.00 23.37
CA PRO A 190 -15.15 24.98 24.07
C PRO A 190 -14.29 25.71 23.04
N GLN A 191 -13.90 26.93 23.35
CA GLN A 191 -13.18 27.92 22.55
C GLN A 191 -11.82 27.47 21.94
N VAL A 192 -11.45 26.19 21.98
CA VAL A 192 -10.20 25.61 21.45
C VAL A 192 -10.17 25.60 19.92
N ASP A 193 -11.32 25.46 19.27
CA ASP A 193 -11.42 25.53 17.80
C ASP A 193 -11.11 26.95 17.28
N LEU A 194 -11.02 27.98 18.14
CA LEU A 194 -10.90 29.37 17.69
C LEU A 194 -9.47 29.78 17.32
N VAL A 195 -8.43 29.00 17.64
CA VAL A 195 -7.05 29.36 17.27
C VAL A 195 -6.69 28.76 15.90
N PRO A 196 -6.14 29.55 14.97
CA PRO A 196 -5.71 29.09 13.66
C PRO A 196 -4.66 27.97 13.79
N PRO A 197 -4.85 26.84 13.11
CA PRO A 197 -3.89 25.77 13.20
C PRO A 197 -2.54 26.14 12.54
N PRO A 198 -1.40 25.63 13.04
CA PRO A 198 -0.07 26.10 12.62
C PRO A 198 0.16 26.14 11.11
N PRO A 199 -0.28 25.14 10.31
CA PRO A 199 -0.11 25.17 8.85
C PRO A 199 -0.80 26.33 8.13
N PHE A 200 -1.77 26.99 8.77
CA PHE A 200 -2.62 28.03 8.20
C PHE A 200 -2.31 29.44 8.71
N ARG A 201 -1.50 29.56 9.77
CA ARG A 201 -1.10 30.85 10.35
C ARG A 201 -0.36 31.71 9.34
N GLY A 202 -0.79 32.97 9.19
CA GLY A 202 -0.22 33.93 8.25
C GLY A 202 -0.39 33.59 6.76
N LYS A 203 -1.18 32.58 6.41
CA LYS A 203 -1.42 32.16 5.01
C LYS A 203 -2.75 32.67 4.48
N THR A 204 -2.80 32.87 3.17
CA THR A 204 -4.05 33.14 2.44
C THR A 204 -4.71 31.83 2.02
N ILE A 205 -6.00 31.68 2.33
CA ILE A 205 -6.75 30.43 2.18
C ILE A 205 -8.00 30.70 1.34
N ASN A 206 -8.03 30.17 0.11
CA ASN A 206 -9.19 30.27 -0.78
C ASN A 206 -10.14 29.07 -0.63
N GLN A 207 -9.57 27.89 -0.41
CA GLN A 207 -10.29 26.64 -0.18
C GLN A 207 -9.43 25.66 0.59
N VAL A 208 -10.07 24.58 1.01
CA VAL A 208 -9.44 23.44 1.62
C VAL A 208 -9.64 22.23 0.71
N SER A 209 -8.55 21.54 0.35
CA SER A 209 -8.65 20.30 -0.45
C SER A 209 -8.87 19.10 0.47
N LEU A 210 -10.03 18.45 0.37
CA LEU A 210 -10.37 17.25 1.12
C LEU A 210 -10.66 16.09 0.16
N PRO A 211 -10.46 14.83 0.61
CA PRO A 211 -10.84 13.66 -0.16
C PRO A 211 -12.33 13.69 -0.57
N PRO A 212 -12.71 13.14 -1.74
CA PRO A 212 -14.09 13.22 -2.26
C PRO A 212 -15.18 12.67 -1.32
N GLU A 213 -14.81 11.75 -0.43
CA GLU A 213 -15.65 11.14 0.61
C GLU A 213 -15.96 12.09 1.77
N HIS A 214 -15.14 13.12 2.00
CA HIS A 214 -15.32 14.10 3.08
C HIS A 214 -16.07 15.34 2.57
N LYS A 215 -17.38 15.18 2.35
CA LYS A 215 -18.27 16.24 1.88
C LYS A 215 -18.59 17.24 3.00
N VAL A 216 -17.69 18.18 3.23
CA VAL A 216 -17.92 19.31 4.15
C VAL A 216 -17.84 20.65 3.40
N VAL A 217 -18.56 21.66 3.86
CA VAL A 217 -18.56 23.00 3.26
C VAL A 217 -18.71 24.08 4.33
N ALA A 218 -17.98 25.19 4.20
CA ALA A 218 -18.10 26.34 5.10
C ALA A 218 -18.95 27.45 4.47
N LEU A 219 -20.07 27.77 5.11
CA LEU A 219 -20.86 28.95 4.76
C LEU A 219 -20.31 30.16 5.52
N THR A 220 -20.04 31.23 4.78
CA THR A 220 -19.49 32.46 5.35
C THR A 220 -20.34 33.67 4.96
N PHE A 221 -20.54 34.60 5.91
CA PHE A 221 -21.37 35.78 5.75
C PHE A 221 -20.56 37.04 6.09
N ASP A 222 -20.51 37.99 5.16
CA ASP A 222 -19.77 39.25 5.30
C ASP A 222 -20.72 40.46 5.52
N ASP A 223 -20.14 41.54 6.06
CA ASP A 223 -20.71 42.88 6.25
C ASP A 223 -21.69 43.09 7.42
N GLY A 224 -22.10 42.01 8.09
CA GLY A 224 -22.94 42.06 9.28
C GLY A 224 -22.21 42.53 10.56
N PRO A 225 -22.89 42.49 11.72
CA PRO A 225 -24.32 42.23 11.86
C PRO A 225 -25.17 43.41 11.34
N ASP A 226 -26.33 43.12 10.75
CA ASP A 226 -27.34 44.12 10.39
C ASP A 226 -28.76 43.62 10.68
N GLN A 227 -29.67 44.55 10.91
CA GLN A 227 -31.07 44.25 11.23
C GLN A 227 -31.98 44.74 10.09
N PRO A 228 -32.87 43.89 9.54
CA PRO A 228 -33.29 42.57 10.03
C PRO A 228 -32.50 41.37 9.49
N GLN A 229 -31.53 41.58 8.61
CA GLN A 229 -30.98 40.54 7.72
C GLN A 229 -30.21 39.44 8.46
N THR A 230 -29.27 39.78 9.35
CA THR A 230 -28.48 38.80 10.11
C THR A 230 -29.38 37.90 10.97
N LEU A 231 -30.45 38.45 11.58
CA LEU A 231 -31.40 37.67 12.37
C LEU A 231 -32.17 36.65 11.53
N GLN A 232 -32.54 37.01 10.30
CA GLN A 232 -33.19 36.09 9.37
C GLN A 232 -32.25 34.96 8.95
N VAL A 233 -30.98 35.26 8.70
CA VAL A 233 -29.94 34.25 8.40
C VAL A 233 -29.78 33.28 9.57
N LEU A 234 -29.63 33.78 10.81
CA LEU A 234 -29.50 32.95 12.01
C LEU A 234 -30.69 31.99 12.18
N ASN A 235 -31.92 32.50 12.03
CA ASN A 235 -33.12 31.68 12.10
C ASN A 235 -33.14 30.55 11.04
N ILE A 236 -32.71 30.85 9.82
CA ILE A 236 -32.63 29.84 8.73
C ILE A 236 -31.57 28.78 9.06
N LEU A 237 -30.38 29.19 9.51
CA LEU A 237 -29.30 28.27 9.88
C LEU A 237 -29.72 27.35 11.04
N LYS A 238 -30.36 27.91 12.07
CA LYS A 238 -30.91 27.16 13.20
C LYS A 238 -31.94 26.12 12.76
N ALA A 239 -32.87 26.48 11.88
CA ALA A 239 -33.87 25.56 11.35
C ALA A 239 -33.24 24.37 10.58
N HIS A 240 -32.09 24.58 9.96
CA HIS A 240 -31.38 23.54 9.20
C HIS A 240 -30.31 22.80 10.03
N LYS A 241 -30.11 23.18 11.30
CA LYS A 241 -29.02 22.72 12.16
C LYS A 241 -27.63 22.94 11.53
N ALA A 242 -27.46 24.05 10.83
CA ALA A 242 -26.22 24.41 10.15
C ALA A 242 -25.40 25.42 10.98
N LYS A 243 -24.07 25.28 10.97
CA LYS A 243 -23.14 26.28 11.53
C LYS A 243 -22.45 27.05 10.41
N ALA A 244 -21.96 28.25 10.73
CA ALA A 244 -21.42 29.20 9.76
C ALA A 244 -20.39 30.13 10.42
N THR A 245 -19.70 30.91 9.60
CA THR A 245 -18.74 31.95 10.06
C THR A 245 -19.19 33.33 9.57
N PHE A 246 -19.22 34.31 10.47
CA PHE A 246 -19.65 35.68 10.19
C PHE A 246 -18.44 36.62 10.28
N PHE A 247 -18.07 37.26 9.18
CA PHE A 247 -17.04 38.28 9.11
C PHE A 247 -17.68 39.65 9.33
N VAL A 248 -17.57 40.15 10.56
CA VAL A 248 -18.31 41.33 11.01
C VAL A 248 -17.49 42.60 10.92
N ILE A 249 -18.16 43.69 10.57
CA ILE A 249 -17.57 45.03 10.57
C ILE A 249 -17.63 45.60 11.99
N GLY A 250 -16.52 46.13 12.51
CA GLY A 250 -16.45 46.63 13.89
C GLY A 250 -17.51 47.70 14.22
N ARG A 251 -17.76 48.65 13.29
CA ARG A 251 -18.86 49.64 13.44
C ARG A 251 -20.25 49.01 13.51
N SER A 252 -20.47 47.91 12.79
CA SER A 252 -21.74 47.18 12.80
C SER A 252 -21.92 46.44 14.13
N VAL A 253 -20.86 45.83 14.67
CA VAL A 253 -20.87 45.22 16.02
C VAL A 253 -21.18 46.28 17.09
N GLN A 254 -20.59 47.47 17.00
CA GLN A 254 -20.89 48.57 17.91
C GLN A 254 -22.36 49.00 17.84
N LYS A 255 -22.96 48.98 16.64
CA LYS A 255 -24.36 49.37 16.43
C LYS A 255 -25.34 48.29 16.89
N TYR A 256 -25.00 47.01 16.71
CA TYR A 256 -25.87 45.88 17.02
C TYR A 256 -25.18 44.82 17.91
N PRO A 257 -24.76 45.17 19.14
CA PRO A 257 -24.00 44.27 19.99
C PRO A 257 -24.79 43.00 20.36
N ASN A 258 -26.10 43.13 20.56
CA ASN A 258 -26.98 42.00 20.89
C ASN A 258 -27.03 40.95 19.76
N ILE A 259 -26.96 41.38 18.50
CA ILE A 259 -26.93 40.46 17.36
C ILE A 259 -25.58 39.76 17.28
N ALA A 260 -24.47 40.48 17.52
CA ALA A 260 -23.14 39.89 17.57
C ALA A 260 -22.99 38.84 18.70
N ALA A 261 -23.53 39.12 19.89
CA ALA A 261 -23.58 38.12 20.97
C ALA A 261 -24.38 36.88 20.57
N LYS A 262 -25.55 37.08 19.94
CA LYS A 262 -26.40 35.99 19.47
C LYS A 262 -25.74 35.08 18.43
N ILE A 263 -24.90 35.62 17.54
CA ILE A 263 -24.10 34.83 16.58
C ILE A 263 -23.28 33.78 17.33
N VAL A 264 -22.60 34.18 18.40
CA VAL A 264 -21.75 33.29 19.21
C VAL A 264 -22.60 32.34 20.07
N GLU A 265 -23.65 32.84 20.71
CA GLU A 265 -24.57 32.02 21.53
C GLU A 265 -25.21 30.87 20.73
N GLU A 266 -25.53 31.10 19.46
CA GLU A 266 -26.06 30.05 18.57
C GLU A 266 -24.97 29.14 17.99
N GLY A 267 -23.72 29.26 18.44
CA GLY A 267 -22.61 28.37 18.10
C GLY A 267 -22.00 28.63 16.72
N HIS A 268 -22.14 29.84 16.18
CA HIS A 268 -21.43 30.28 14.97
C HIS A 268 -20.08 30.92 15.33
N THR A 269 -19.17 30.97 14.37
CA THR A 269 -17.89 31.69 14.55
C THR A 269 -18.07 33.14 14.14
N ILE A 270 -17.63 34.07 14.98
CA ILE A 270 -17.48 35.49 14.63
C ILE A 270 -16.03 35.79 14.26
N ALA A 271 -15.82 36.60 13.22
CA ALA A 271 -14.53 36.89 12.61
C ALA A 271 -14.43 38.37 12.24
N ASN A 272 -13.20 38.91 12.13
CA ASN A 272 -12.96 40.32 11.87
C ASN A 272 -13.00 40.66 10.37
N HIS A 273 -13.76 41.71 10.02
CA HIS A 273 -13.87 42.26 8.66
C HIS A 273 -13.47 43.75 8.58
N SER A 274 -12.48 44.17 9.38
CA SER A 274 -12.05 45.54 9.65
C SER A 274 -13.07 46.39 10.41
N TRP A 275 -12.64 47.57 10.88
CA TRP A 275 -13.50 48.48 11.63
C TRP A 275 -14.48 49.20 10.71
N SER A 276 -14.00 49.68 9.57
CA SER A 276 -14.70 50.64 8.72
C SER A 276 -15.09 50.13 7.33
N HIS A 277 -14.65 48.92 6.95
CA HIS A 277 -14.87 48.33 5.62
C HIS A 277 -14.43 49.24 4.47
N ARG A 278 -13.27 49.90 4.63
CA ARG A 278 -12.69 50.80 3.62
C ARG A 278 -11.68 50.10 2.72
N TYR A 279 -11.63 50.55 1.47
CA TYR A 279 -10.77 50.00 0.42
C TYR A 279 -9.47 50.80 0.17
N GLN A 280 -9.27 51.91 0.89
CA GLN A 280 -8.10 52.77 0.75
C GLN A 280 -6.80 52.06 1.19
N GLN A 281 -5.65 52.65 0.87
CA GLN A 281 -4.37 52.25 1.42
C GLN A 281 -4.27 52.64 2.90
N PHE A 282 -3.77 51.73 3.74
CA PHE A 282 -3.58 51.95 5.18
C PHE A 282 -2.10 52.00 5.52
N SER A 283 -1.71 52.96 6.36
CA SER A 283 -0.42 52.90 7.05
C SER A 283 -0.44 51.75 8.08
N PRO A 284 0.73 51.26 8.54
CA PRO A 284 0.79 50.22 9.58
C PRO A 284 -0.02 50.56 10.84
N GLN A 285 0.01 51.82 11.29
CA GLN A 285 -0.75 52.27 12.47
C GLN A 285 -2.25 52.31 12.20
N ALA A 286 -2.66 52.74 11.00
CA ALA A 286 -4.06 52.77 10.61
C ALA A 286 -4.63 51.35 10.47
N ALA A 287 -3.86 50.43 9.87
CA ALA A 287 -4.21 49.01 9.79
C ALA A 287 -4.34 48.40 11.20
N ALA A 288 -3.37 48.63 12.09
CA ALA A 288 -3.43 48.17 13.47
C ALA A 288 -4.69 48.68 14.21
N THR A 289 -5.08 49.93 13.95
CA THR A 289 -6.29 50.53 14.53
C THR A 289 -7.57 49.86 14.03
N GLU A 290 -7.67 49.59 12.72
CA GLU A 290 -8.83 48.89 12.13
C GLU A 290 -9.00 47.48 12.71
N PHE A 291 -7.91 46.77 12.95
CA PHE A 291 -7.93 45.44 13.58
C PHE A 291 -8.25 45.51 15.07
N THR A 292 -7.40 46.19 15.84
CA THR A 292 -7.45 46.18 17.30
C THR A 292 -8.79 46.67 17.82
N ARG A 293 -9.35 47.73 17.22
CA ARG A 293 -10.65 48.27 17.63
C ARG A 293 -11.79 47.29 17.35
N THR A 294 -11.70 46.54 16.25
CA THR A 294 -12.69 45.52 15.89
C THR A 294 -12.58 44.30 16.81
N ASP A 295 -11.37 43.82 17.07
CA ASP A 295 -11.15 42.69 17.98
C ASP A 295 -11.56 43.03 19.41
N GLN A 296 -11.28 44.25 19.88
CA GLN A 296 -11.70 44.74 21.20
C GLN A 296 -13.22 44.78 21.33
N ILE A 297 -13.95 45.31 20.34
CA ILE A 297 -15.42 45.35 20.43
C ILE A 297 -16.03 43.94 20.34
N ILE A 298 -15.46 43.05 19.50
CA ILE A 298 -15.90 41.65 19.44
C ILE A 298 -15.70 40.98 20.80
N GLN A 299 -14.52 41.12 21.41
CA GLN A 299 -14.21 40.54 22.72
C GLN A 299 -15.09 41.11 23.83
N ALA A 300 -15.33 42.42 23.82
CA ALA A 300 -16.15 43.09 24.84
C ALA A 300 -17.62 42.67 24.77
N VAL A 301 -18.16 42.47 23.57
CA VAL A 301 -19.58 42.14 23.36
C VAL A 301 -19.85 40.65 23.48
N THR A 302 -18.93 39.80 23.03
CA THR A 302 -19.18 38.36 22.90
C THR A 302 -18.38 37.50 23.89
N GLY A 303 -17.39 38.08 24.58
CA GLY A 303 -16.46 37.33 25.42
C GLY A 303 -15.48 36.44 24.62
N VAL A 304 -15.53 36.49 23.28
CA VAL A 304 -14.70 35.66 22.39
C VAL A 304 -13.53 36.45 21.84
N LYS A 305 -12.33 35.86 21.95
CA LYS A 305 -11.12 36.37 21.30
C LYS A 305 -11.12 35.99 19.83
N ASN A 306 -11.03 36.99 18.95
CA ASN A 306 -10.97 36.77 17.51
C ASN A 306 -9.58 36.30 17.06
N TYR A 307 -9.56 35.39 16.08
CA TYR A 307 -8.35 34.96 15.39
C TYR A 307 -8.55 34.79 13.87
N TRP A 308 -9.64 35.31 13.33
CA TRP A 308 -10.04 35.07 11.96
C TRP A 308 -10.21 36.40 11.25
N PHE A 309 -9.69 36.51 10.03
CA PHE A 309 -9.75 37.75 9.26
C PHE A 309 -10.04 37.48 7.79
N ARG A 310 -10.94 38.30 7.23
CA ARG A 310 -11.14 38.44 5.79
C ARG A 310 -11.01 39.90 5.42
N PRO A 311 -10.20 40.27 4.40
CA PRO A 311 -10.07 41.65 3.98
C PRO A 311 -11.32 42.13 3.23
N PRO A 312 -11.81 43.37 3.51
CA PRO A 312 -12.89 44.00 2.75
C PRO A 312 -12.72 43.86 1.24
N GLY A 313 -13.76 43.31 0.59
CA GLY A 313 -13.80 43.09 -0.87
C GLY A 313 -12.68 42.19 -1.40
N GLY A 314 -12.02 41.41 -0.56
CA GLY A 314 -10.90 40.55 -0.95
C GLY A 314 -9.61 41.29 -1.30
N ARG A 315 -9.46 42.57 -0.91
CA ARG A 315 -8.27 43.37 -1.26
C ARG A 315 -7.04 42.91 -0.47
N LEU A 316 -6.08 42.32 -1.17
CA LEU A 316 -4.87 41.78 -0.55
C LEU A 316 -3.74 42.79 -0.35
N ASN A 317 -3.79 43.94 -1.05
CA ASN A 317 -2.66 44.86 -1.18
C ASN A 317 -3.00 46.28 -0.70
N ASN A 318 -3.58 46.42 0.50
CA ASN A 318 -3.93 47.73 1.07
C ASN A 318 -3.37 47.97 2.49
N GLY A 319 -2.45 47.13 2.96
CA GLY A 319 -1.84 47.20 4.28
C GLY A 319 -2.56 46.39 5.39
N LEU A 320 -3.85 46.06 5.22
CA LEU A 320 -4.58 45.26 6.21
C LEU A 320 -4.09 43.80 6.28
N VAL A 321 -3.83 43.19 5.12
CA VAL A 321 -3.32 41.81 5.04
C VAL A 321 -1.90 41.71 5.59
N ASP A 322 -1.05 42.70 5.33
CA ASP A 322 0.31 42.72 5.86
C ASP A 322 0.29 42.75 7.38
N TYR A 323 -0.54 43.63 7.97
CA TYR A 323 -0.75 43.65 9.41
C TYR A 323 -1.27 42.31 9.95
N ALA A 324 -2.31 41.72 9.34
CA ALA A 324 -2.84 40.42 9.75
C ALA A 324 -1.77 39.30 9.75
N LYS A 325 -0.89 39.29 8.75
CA LYS A 325 0.23 38.33 8.68
C LYS A 325 1.24 38.53 9.80
N THR A 326 1.54 39.77 10.20
CA THR A 326 2.40 40.01 11.39
C THR A 326 1.81 39.43 12.67
N GLN A 327 0.48 39.38 12.75
CA GLN A 327 -0.27 38.79 13.86
C GLN A 327 -0.52 37.28 13.68
N GLN A 328 0.08 36.66 12.66
CA GLN A 328 -0.08 35.24 12.31
C GLN A 328 -1.53 34.82 12.01
N LEU A 329 -2.42 35.78 11.69
CA LEU A 329 -3.80 35.48 11.35
C LEU A 329 -3.91 34.89 9.94
N PRO A 330 -4.75 33.86 9.72
CA PRO A 330 -5.08 33.37 8.40
C PRO A 330 -5.90 34.43 7.64
N ILE A 331 -5.62 34.59 6.35
CA ILE A 331 -6.35 35.47 5.45
C ILE A 331 -7.39 34.64 4.71
N LEU A 332 -8.64 34.71 5.14
CA LEU A 332 -9.71 33.84 4.68
C LEU A 332 -10.41 34.44 3.46
N MET A 333 -10.24 33.78 2.32
CA MET A 333 -10.90 34.11 1.06
C MET A 333 -12.07 33.15 0.83
N TRP A 334 -12.43 32.89 -0.43
CA TRP A 334 -13.50 31.98 -0.81
C TRP A 334 -13.17 31.27 -2.13
N SER A 335 -13.81 30.13 -2.35
CA SER A 335 -13.75 29.38 -3.61
C SER A 335 -15.08 29.30 -4.33
N VAL A 336 -16.16 29.67 -3.64
CA VAL A 336 -17.50 29.74 -4.19
C VAL A 336 -18.01 31.15 -4.00
N ASP A 337 -18.16 31.89 -5.10
CA ASP A 337 -18.76 33.23 -5.11
C ASP A 337 -20.22 33.14 -5.55
N SER A 338 -21.14 33.48 -4.64
CA SER A 338 -22.58 33.49 -4.90
C SER A 338 -23.02 34.68 -5.75
N ARG A 339 -22.21 35.75 -5.76
CA ARG A 339 -22.49 37.06 -6.36
C ARG A 339 -23.80 37.67 -5.86
N ASP A 340 -24.17 37.38 -4.62
CA ASP A 340 -25.38 37.88 -3.96
C ASP A 340 -25.37 39.40 -3.70
N TRP A 341 -24.18 40.00 -3.65
CA TRP A 341 -23.98 41.46 -3.55
C TRP A 341 -24.32 42.22 -4.84
N GLN A 342 -24.46 41.54 -5.99
CA GLN A 342 -24.75 42.21 -7.27
C GLN A 342 -26.22 42.68 -7.34
N PRO A 343 -26.47 43.96 -7.69
CA PRO A 343 -27.82 44.45 -7.92
C PRO A 343 -28.57 43.62 -8.99
N GLY A 344 -29.84 43.32 -8.75
CA GLY A 344 -30.71 42.60 -9.71
C GLY A 344 -30.55 41.06 -9.74
N ARG A 345 -29.67 40.49 -8.89
CA ARG A 345 -29.50 39.04 -8.76
C ARG A 345 -30.75 38.37 -8.16
N SER A 346 -31.28 37.35 -8.82
CA SER A 346 -32.43 36.58 -8.28
C SER A 346 -32.00 35.48 -7.31
N PRO A 347 -32.88 35.02 -6.39
CA PRO A 347 -32.59 33.89 -5.49
C PRO A 347 -32.16 32.61 -6.23
N ALA A 348 -32.77 32.34 -7.39
CA ALA A 348 -32.46 31.17 -8.21
C ALA A 348 -31.03 31.24 -8.77
N GLN A 349 -30.59 32.40 -9.24
CA GLN A 349 -29.24 32.61 -9.76
C GLN A 349 -28.17 32.48 -8.65
N ILE A 350 -28.46 32.98 -7.45
CA ILE A 350 -27.60 32.83 -6.27
C ILE A 350 -27.45 31.35 -5.91
N LYS A 351 -28.57 30.64 -5.77
CA LYS A 351 -28.58 29.20 -5.49
C LYS A 351 -27.81 28.40 -6.53
N ALA A 352 -28.06 28.66 -7.81
CA ALA A 352 -27.37 27.98 -8.91
C ALA A 352 -25.86 28.21 -8.88
N ALA A 353 -25.42 29.46 -8.66
CA ALA A 353 -24.01 29.80 -8.57
C ALA A 353 -23.31 29.04 -7.43
N VAL A 354 -23.93 28.93 -6.26
CA VAL A 354 -23.37 28.18 -5.14
C VAL A 354 -23.28 26.69 -5.49
N LEU A 355 -24.39 26.06 -5.89
CA LEU A 355 -24.44 24.63 -6.15
C LEU A 355 -23.51 24.17 -7.28
N GLN A 356 -23.30 25.00 -8.30
CA GLN A 356 -22.41 24.69 -9.41
C GLN A 356 -20.93 24.66 -9.00
N GLN A 357 -20.54 25.56 -8.09
CA GLN A 357 -19.16 25.77 -7.68
C GLN A 357 -18.76 24.96 -6.45
N THR A 358 -19.71 24.57 -5.58
CA THR A 358 -19.40 23.83 -4.35
C THR A 358 -18.70 22.50 -4.63
N ARG A 359 -17.59 22.29 -3.92
CA ARG A 359 -16.80 21.05 -3.88
C ARG A 359 -16.49 20.73 -2.40
N PRO A 360 -16.12 19.48 -2.07
CA PRO A 360 -15.61 19.14 -0.73
C PRO A 360 -14.52 20.11 -0.27
N GLY A 361 -14.72 20.71 0.91
CA GLY A 361 -13.84 21.72 1.51
C GLY A 361 -13.97 23.14 0.93
N GLY A 362 -15.03 23.41 0.18
CA GLY A 362 -15.34 24.75 -0.35
C GLY A 362 -15.69 25.78 0.73
N ILE A 363 -15.31 27.04 0.47
CA ILE A 363 -15.66 28.20 1.29
C ILE A 363 -16.61 29.09 0.47
N VAL A 364 -17.85 29.23 0.94
CA VAL A 364 -18.92 29.95 0.25
C VAL A 364 -19.04 31.38 0.77
N LEU A 365 -18.90 32.36 -0.13
CA LEU A 365 -19.11 33.77 0.15
C LEU A 365 -20.59 34.17 -0.03
N LEU A 366 -21.17 34.68 1.05
CA LEU A 366 -22.49 35.30 1.14
C LEU A 366 -22.37 36.59 1.97
N HIS A 367 -23.40 37.43 1.96
CA HIS A 367 -23.42 38.69 2.69
C HIS A 367 -24.72 38.84 3.49
N ASP A 368 -24.60 39.18 4.78
CA ASP A 368 -25.74 39.44 5.68
C ASP A 368 -25.87 40.91 6.10
N GLY A 369 -25.00 41.78 5.58
CA GLY A 369 -25.09 43.24 5.71
C GLY A 369 -24.60 43.98 4.45
N GLY A 370 -24.38 45.29 4.54
CA GLY A 370 -23.80 46.09 3.45
C GLY A 370 -24.76 46.48 2.32
N GLY A 371 -26.08 46.41 2.55
CA GLY A 371 -27.12 46.76 1.59
C GLY A 371 -28.30 45.76 1.60
N PRO A 372 -29.22 45.81 0.62
CA PRO A 372 -30.32 44.83 0.54
C PRO A 372 -29.81 43.40 0.30
N ARG A 373 -30.23 42.42 1.12
CA ARG A 373 -29.85 40.99 1.02
C ARG A 373 -31.03 40.02 0.90
N GLN A 374 -32.23 40.52 0.61
CA GLN A 374 -33.44 39.69 0.58
C GLN A 374 -33.36 38.51 -0.41
N ALA A 375 -32.73 38.71 -1.57
CA ALA A 375 -32.58 37.65 -2.58
C ALA A 375 -31.69 36.50 -2.08
N MET A 376 -30.60 36.81 -1.35
CA MET A 376 -29.75 35.81 -0.70
C MET A 376 -30.51 35.05 0.38
N ILE A 377 -31.21 35.77 1.25
CA ILE A 377 -32.00 35.19 2.35
C ILE A 377 -33.05 34.21 1.82
N GLN A 378 -33.69 34.53 0.68
CA GLN A 378 -34.63 33.63 0.01
C GLN A 378 -33.94 32.42 -0.65
N ALA A 379 -32.69 32.54 -1.10
CA ALA A 379 -31.94 31.45 -1.71
C ALA A 379 -31.40 30.44 -0.67
N LEU A 380 -31.04 30.91 0.53
CA LEU A 380 -30.32 30.16 1.56
C LEU A 380 -30.98 28.83 1.97
N PRO A 381 -32.30 28.72 2.24
CA PRO A 381 -32.93 27.44 2.56
C PRO A 381 -32.79 26.40 1.45
N GLY A 382 -32.90 26.85 0.20
CA GLY A 382 -32.76 25.99 -0.98
C GLY A 382 -31.32 25.50 -1.19
N ILE A 383 -30.32 26.31 -0.85
CA ILE A 383 -28.90 25.92 -0.86
C ILE A 383 -28.66 24.85 0.21
N LEU A 384 -29.06 25.12 1.45
CA LEU A 384 -28.88 24.21 2.59
C LEU A 384 -29.53 22.85 2.35
N THR A 385 -30.76 22.84 1.86
CA THR A 385 -31.52 21.61 1.58
C THR A 385 -30.82 20.75 0.52
N VAL A 386 -30.37 21.36 -0.60
CA VAL A 386 -29.77 20.60 -1.70
C VAL A 386 -28.38 20.08 -1.31
N LEU A 387 -27.53 20.89 -0.69
CA LEU A 387 -26.21 20.46 -0.25
C LEU A 387 -26.29 19.34 0.79
N LYS A 388 -27.22 19.44 1.76
CA LYS A 388 -27.47 18.37 2.73
C LYS A 388 -27.91 17.07 2.06
N LYS A 389 -28.81 17.14 1.07
CA LYS A 389 -29.24 15.97 0.26
C LYS A 389 -28.09 15.35 -0.53
N GLN A 390 -27.10 16.15 -0.94
CA GLN A 390 -25.89 15.68 -1.61
C GLN A 390 -24.85 15.07 -0.64
N GLY A 391 -25.14 15.07 0.66
CA GLY A 391 -24.29 14.54 1.71
C GLY A 391 -23.30 15.55 2.30
N TYR A 392 -23.49 16.85 2.07
CA TYR A 392 -22.64 17.87 2.67
C TYR A 392 -23.00 18.16 4.12
N GLU A 393 -21.99 18.27 4.97
CA GLU A 393 -22.08 18.83 6.32
C GLU A 393 -21.65 20.32 6.33
N PHE A 394 -22.32 21.13 7.15
CA PHE A 394 -22.06 22.56 7.27
C PHE A 394 -21.20 22.84 8.50
N VAL A 395 -19.98 23.29 8.25
CA VAL A 395 -18.96 23.54 9.28
C VAL A 395 -18.56 25.01 9.31
N THR A 396 -18.01 25.46 10.44
CA THR A 396 -17.36 26.78 10.51
C THR A 396 -15.98 26.74 9.84
N ILE A 397 -15.41 27.89 9.52
CA ILE A 397 -14.02 27.97 9.03
C ILE A 397 -13.04 27.28 9.99
N PRO A 398 -13.06 27.55 11.32
CA PRO A 398 -12.17 26.85 12.22
C PRO A 398 -12.27 25.32 12.16
N GLN A 399 -13.49 24.78 12.11
CA GLN A 399 -13.72 23.34 11.96
C GLN A 399 -13.17 22.82 10.62
N LEU A 400 -13.41 23.56 9.53
CA LEU A 400 -12.90 23.21 8.20
C LEU A 400 -11.36 23.13 8.15
N LEU A 401 -10.67 24.07 8.78
CA LEU A 401 -9.21 24.10 8.81
C LEU A 401 -8.62 23.01 9.72
N HIS A 402 -9.27 22.70 10.84
CA HIS A 402 -8.87 21.57 11.69
C HIS A 402 -9.05 20.23 10.96
N LEU A 403 -10.17 20.01 10.28
CA LEU A 403 -10.38 18.81 9.43
C LEU A 403 -9.29 18.67 8.36
N LYS A 404 -8.78 19.78 7.82
CA LYS A 404 -7.68 19.73 6.86
C LYS A 404 -6.36 19.33 7.51
N GLN A 405 -6.03 19.92 8.66
CA GLN A 405 -4.83 19.55 9.39
C GLN A 405 -4.87 18.06 9.74
N GLU A 406 -6.01 17.55 10.19
CA GLU A 406 -6.22 16.13 10.46
C GLU A 406 -5.98 15.23 9.23
N SER A 407 -6.26 15.72 8.02
CA SER A 407 -5.95 15.01 6.76
C SER A 407 -4.49 15.16 6.28
N LEU A 408 -3.76 16.15 6.80
CA LEU A 408 -2.38 16.46 6.41
C LEU A 408 -1.35 15.85 7.37
N ASP A 409 -1.73 15.59 8.62
CA ASP A 409 -0.87 14.90 9.57
C ASP A 409 -0.91 13.38 9.28
N PRO A 410 0.22 12.74 8.92
CA PRO A 410 0.31 11.30 9.06
C PRO A 410 0.02 11.00 10.53
N THR A 411 -0.83 10.01 10.81
CA THR A 411 -1.17 9.59 12.18
C THR A 411 0.08 9.69 13.05
N PRO A 412 0.09 10.54 14.11
CA PRO A 412 1.27 10.66 14.95
C PRO A 412 1.66 9.27 15.45
N PRO A 413 2.96 8.98 15.67
CA PRO A 413 3.35 7.73 16.29
C PRO A 413 2.55 7.56 17.59
N PRO A 414 2.17 6.32 17.95
CA PRO A 414 1.42 6.09 19.18
C PRO A 414 2.12 6.81 20.33
N PRO A 415 1.39 7.46 21.27
CA PRO A 415 2.02 7.98 22.46
C PRO A 415 2.85 6.86 23.09
N ALA A 416 4.12 7.13 23.40
CA ALA A 416 5.12 6.10 23.75
C ALA A 416 4.70 5.22 24.95
N TRP A 417 3.73 5.66 25.75
CA TRP A 417 3.17 4.98 26.91
C TRP A 417 1.98 4.06 26.59
N LEU A 418 1.42 4.08 25.38
CA LEU A 418 0.16 3.39 25.09
C LEU A 418 0.32 1.88 24.82
N GLY A 419 1.49 1.37 24.40
CA GLY A 419 1.83 -0.07 24.46
C GLY A 419 0.73 -1.06 24.01
N LEU A 420 -0.12 -0.68 23.06
CA LEU A 420 -1.33 -1.44 22.73
C LEU A 420 -0.97 -2.55 21.75
N HIS A 421 -1.10 -3.80 22.20
CA HIS A 421 -0.80 -5.00 21.40
C HIS A 421 -2.07 -5.80 21.03
N SER A 422 -3.24 -5.32 21.44
CA SER A 422 -4.53 -6.00 21.19
C SER A 422 -5.68 -5.01 20.99
N ILE A 423 -6.71 -5.43 20.26
CA ILE A 423 -7.91 -4.62 20.04
C ILE A 423 -8.66 -4.32 21.35
N THR A 424 -8.63 -5.23 22.31
CA THR A 424 -9.22 -5.04 23.64
C THR A 424 -8.56 -3.88 24.39
N GLN A 425 -7.23 -3.77 24.30
CA GLN A 425 -6.52 -2.65 24.90
C GLN A 425 -6.83 -1.33 24.16
N VAL A 426 -6.98 -1.34 22.82
CA VAL A 426 -7.40 -0.17 22.04
C VAL A 426 -8.79 0.31 22.49
N ILE A 427 -9.74 -0.60 22.65
CA ILE A 427 -11.10 -0.26 23.11
C ILE A 427 -11.08 0.27 24.55
N ALA A 428 -10.33 -0.38 25.45
CA ALA A 428 -10.19 0.05 26.83
C ALA A 428 -9.56 1.45 26.93
N ALA A 429 -8.50 1.70 26.16
CA ALA A 429 -7.85 3.00 26.07
C ALA A 429 -8.81 4.08 25.53
N HIS A 430 -9.62 3.76 24.52
CA HIS A 430 -10.62 4.69 24.01
C HIS A 430 -11.60 5.10 25.11
N SER A 431 -12.14 4.12 25.86
CA SER A 431 -13.09 4.38 26.94
C SER A 431 -12.47 5.23 28.06
N GLN A 432 -11.26 4.87 28.50
CA GLN A 432 -10.57 5.57 29.57
C GLN A 432 -10.22 7.01 29.18
N LEU A 433 -9.65 7.21 27.99
CA LEU A 433 -9.27 8.53 27.50
C LEU A 433 -10.48 9.41 27.20
N SER A 434 -11.59 8.84 26.74
CA SER A 434 -12.83 9.58 26.53
C SER A 434 -13.41 10.08 27.86
N GLN A 435 -13.35 9.26 28.92
CA GLN A 435 -13.81 9.65 30.26
C GLN A 435 -12.88 10.71 30.88
N GLU A 436 -11.57 10.56 30.71
CA GLU A 436 -10.59 11.56 31.14
C GLU A 436 -10.79 12.88 30.39
N GLN A 437 -11.00 12.84 29.07
CA GLN A 437 -11.30 14.01 28.25
C GLN A 437 -12.57 14.73 28.74
N ALA A 438 -13.63 13.98 29.04
CA ALA A 438 -14.88 14.54 29.57
C ALA A 438 -14.66 15.20 30.94
N THR A 439 -13.85 14.58 31.81
CA THR A 439 -13.51 15.12 33.14
C THR A 439 -12.69 16.41 33.02
N LEU A 440 -11.66 16.41 32.17
CA LEU A 440 -10.83 17.59 31.90
C LEU A 440 -11.64 18.74 31.30
N TYR A 441 -12.59 18.44 30.42
CA TYR A 441 -13.52 19.43 29.88
C TYR A 441 -14.37 20.08 30.97
N GLN A 442 -14.99 19.28 31.86
CA GLN A 442 -15.78 19.81 32.96
C GLN A 442 -14.94 20.68 33.91
N SER A 443 -13.72 20.25 34.23
CA SER A 443 -12.78 21.05 35.02
C SER A 443 -12.42 22.37 34.34
N LEU A 444 -12.20 22.37 33.02
CA LEU A 444 -11.90 23.58 32.25
C LEU A 444 -13.07 24.57 32.18
N VAL A 445 -14.30 24.07 32.12
CA VAL A 445 -15.53 24.87 32.14
C VAL A 445 -15.76 25.50 33.51
N ASN A 446 -15.46 24.77 34.58
CA ASN A 446 -15.67 25.21 35.97
C ASN A 446 -14.53 26.10 36.51
N ALA A 447 -13.38 26.15 35.84
CA ALA A 447 -12.25 26.97 36.25
C ALA A 447 -12.53 28.48 36.12
N SER A 448 -12.10 29.26 37.12
CA SER A 448 -12.34 30.71 37.17
C SER A 448 -11.77 31.43 35.94
N PRO A 449 -12.53 32.35 35.29
CA PRO A 449 -12.06 33.09 34.11
C PRO A 449 -10.78 33.91 34.33
N ILE A 450 -10.42 34.22 35.59
CA ILE A 450 -9.29 35.06 35.99
C ILE A 450 -8.06 34.21 36.37
N ALA A 451 -8.22 32.89 36.50
CA ALA A 451 -7.13 31.95 36.81
C ALA A 451 -6.48 31.43 35.51
N ILE A 452 -5.73 32.31 34.84
CA ILE A 452 -5.18 32.07 33.50
C ILE A 452 -4.28 30.82 33.48
N ASP A 453 -3.34 30.70 34.41
CA ASP A 453 -2.37 29.59 34.46
C ASP A 453 -3.03 28.20 34.67
N GLU A 454 -4.09 28.14 35.49
CA GLU A 454 -4.86 26.92 35.73
C GLU A 454 -5.64 26.52 34.48
N ARG A 455 -6.29 27.48 33.82
CA ARG A 455 -7.03 27.25 32.57
C ARG A 455 -6.10 26.85 31.44
N GLU A 456 -4.92 27.45 31.32
CA GLU A 456 -3.91 27.07 30.32
C GLU A 456 -3.41 25.64 30.55
N THR A 457 -3.15 25.27 31.80
CA THR A 457 -2.72 23.91 32.16
C THR A 457 -3.81 22.87 31.86
N LEU A 458 -5.07 23.15 32.23
CA LEU A 458 -6.20 22.27 31.95
C LEU A 458 -6.48 22.17 30.44
N ALA A 459 -6.35 23.27 29.71
CA ALA A 459 -6.51 23.30 28.25
C ALA A 459 -5.42 22.47 27.55
N ALA A 460 -4.16 22.58 27.98
CA ALA A 460 -3.06 21.78 27.42
C ALA A 460 -3.25 20.27 27.66
N LYS A 461 -3.68 19.88 28.88
CA LYS A 461 -4.03 18.49 29.20
C LYS A 461 -5.21 17.99 28.35
N TYR A 462 -6.29 18.77 28.29
CA TYR A 462 -7.46 18.44 27.47
C TYR A 462 -7.09 18.24 25.99
N GLN A 463 -6.26 19.12 25.41
CA GLN A 463 -5.78 19.00 24.04
C GLN A 463 -4.97 17.72 23.82
N THR A 464 -4.05 17.41 24.75
CA THR A 464 -3.23 16.19 24.66
C THR A 464 -4.10 14.93 24.74
N THR A 465 -5.06 14.89 25.68
CA THR A 465 -5.99 13.76 25.82
C THR A 465 -6.93 13.66 24.61
N GLN A 466 -7.40 14.78 24.06
CA GLN A 466 -8.21 14.81 22.84
C GLN A 466 -7.45 14.24 21.64
N GLN A 467 -6.16 14.58 21.48
CA GLN A 467 -5.32 13.99 20.43
C GLN A 467 -5.16 12.48 20.62
N ALA A 468 -5.00 12.00 21.86
CA ALA A 468 -4.91 10.58 22.17
C ALA A 468 -6.24 9.85 21.86
N VAL A 469 -7.40 10.39 22.25
CA VAL A 469 -8.72 9.84 21.89
C VAL A 469 -8.88 9.74 20.38
N ARG A 470 -8.50 10.79 19.64
CA ARG A 470 -8.56 10.80 18.16
C ARG A 470 -7.69 9.70 17.57
N TRP A 471 -6.46 9.55 18.03
CA TRP A 471 -5.55 8.51 17.57
C TRP A 471 -6.14 7.11 17.81
N VAL A 472 -6.65 6.85 19.02
CA VAL A 472 -7.24 5.55 19.36
C VAL A 472 -8.50 5.28 18.54
N SER A 473 -9.31 6.31 18.26
CA SER A 473 -10.51 6.20 17.41
C SER A 473 -10.15 5.83 15.97
N GLN A 474 -9.16 6.50 15.39
CA GLN A 474 -8.66 6.20 14.05
C GLN A 474 -8.07 4.78 13.99
N ARG A 475 -7.31 4.39 15.02
CA ARG A 475 -6.77 3.04 15.15
C ARG A 475 -7.90 2.00 15.18
N LEU A 476 -8.94 2.22 15.98
CA LEU A 476 -10.09 1.31 16.07
C LEU A 476 -10.81 1.17 14.71
N SER A 477 -11.03 2.28 14.00
CA SER A 477 -11.63 2.27 12.66
C SER A 477 -10.79 1.46 11.66
N MET A 478 -9.46 1.63 11.69
CA MET A 478 -8.55 0.88 10.83
C MET A 478 -8.61 -0.62 11.13
N GLU A 479 -8.62 -1.02 12.41
CA GLU A 479 -8.73 -2.44 12.77
C GLU A 479 -10.10 -3.03 12.39
N GLN A 480 -11.17 -2.24 12.46
CA GLN A 480 -12.49 -2.67 11.99
C GLN A 480 -12.50 -2.90 10.47
N GLN A 481 -11.88 -2.02 9.70
CA GLN A 481 -11.74 -2.21 8.24
C GLN A 481 -10.89 -3.44 7.92
N ALA A 482 -9.77 -3.64 8.63
CA ALA A 482 -8.93 -4.83 8.49
C ALA A 482 -9.72 -6.12 8.75
N GLN A 483 -10.56 -6.15 9.79
CA GLN A 483 -11.43 -7.28 10.11
C GLN A 483 -12.47 -7.53 9.01
N GLN A 484 -13.06 -6.49 8.43
CA GLN A 484 -14.01 -6.63 7.31
C GLN A 484 -13.34 -7.25 6.08
N SER A 485 -12.15 -6.76 5.71
CA SER A 485 -11.36 -7.34 4.62
C SER A 485 -11.00 -8.79 4.88
N TRP A 486 -10.64 -9.13 6.13
CA TRP A 486 -10.37 -10.50 6.53
C TRP A 486 -11.60 -11.41 6.37
N ASP A 487 -12.76 -11.01 6.91
CA ASP A 487 -14.01 -11.79 6.83
C ASP A 487 -14.43 -12.01 5.37
N GLN A 488 -14.32 -10.97 4.53
CA GLN A 488 -14.61 -11.06 3.11
C GLN A 488 -13.65 -12.00 2.39
N ALA A 489 -12.35 -11.97 2.72
CA ALA A 489 -11.37 -12.91 2.17
C ALA A 489 -11.68 -14.36 2.57
N LEU A 490 -12.13 -14.60 3.81
CA LEU A 490 -12.54 -15.94 4.25
C LEU A 490 -13.73 -16.46 3.42
N ASN A 491 -14.73 -15.61 3.15
CA ASN A 491 -15.85 -15.97 2.30
C ASN A 491 -15.42 -16.36 0.88
N PHE A 492 -14.52 -15.59 0.26
CA PHE A 492 -13.96 -15.93 -1.05
C PHE A 492 -13.15 -17.23 -1.02
N SER A 493 -12.36 -17.46 0.03
CA SER A 493 -11.60 -18.71 0.18
C SER A 493 -12.51 -19.93 0.31
N GLN A 494 -13.62 -19.82 1.04
CA GLN A 494 -14.62 -20.88 1.16
C GLN A 494 -15.33 -21.14 -0.16
N ALA A 495 -15.71 -20.08 -0.88
CA ALA A 495 -16.29 -20.20 -2.23
C ALA A 495 -15.33 -20.91 -3.18
N ALA A 496 -14.03 -20.61 -3.09
CA ALA A 496 -13.00 -21.25 -3.88
C ALA A 496 -12.90 -22.75 -3.58
N MET A 497 -12.85 -23.14 -2.31
CA MET A 497 -12.83 -24.55 -1.89
C MET A 497 -14.08 -25.31 -2.36
N ASN A 498 -15.27 -24.72 -2.21
CA ASN A 498 -16.52 -25.32 -2.69
C ASN A 498 -16.54 -25.48 -4.22
N ALA A 499 -15.94 -24.55 -4.95
CA ALA A 499 -15.81 -24.65 -6.41
C ALA A 499 -14.81 -25.76 -6.81
N VAL A 500 -13.71 -25.94 -6.08
CA VAL A 500 -12.78 -27.07 -6.30
C VAL A 500 -13.49 -28.40 -6.10
N GLN A 501 -14.25 -28.56 -5.02
CA GLN A 501 -15.01 -29.80 -4.73
C GLN A 501 -16.03 -30.13 -5.83
N ARG A 502 -16.63 -29.11 -6.46
CA ARG A 502 -17.57 -29.28 -7.58
C ARG A 502 -16.90 -29.41 -8.94
N GLY A 503 -15.56 -29.43 -9.02
CA GLY A 503 -14.82 -29.46 -10.29
C GLY A 503 -14.92 -28.17 -11.12
N GLN A 504 -15.40 -27.07 -10.52
CA GLN A 504 -15.58 -25.76 -11.15
C GLN A 504 -14.29 -24.94 -11.08
N LEU A 505 -13.22 -25.45 -11.71
CA LEU A 505 -11.86 -24.92 -11.52
C LEU A 505 -11.68 -23.46 -11.95
N LYS A 506 -12.43 -22.97 -12.94
CA LYS A 506 -12.43 -21.54 -13.32
C LYS A 506 -12.95 -20.67 -12.17
N GLN A 507 -14.10 -21.02 -11.60
CA GLN A 507 -14.68 -20.29 -10.48
C GLN A 507 -13.79 -20.36 -9.24
N ALA A 508 -13.16 -21.51 -8.98
CA ALA A 508 -12.20 -21.67 -7.90
C ALA A 508 -10.99 -20.73 -8.07
N LYS A 509 -10.43 -20.65 -9.28
CA LYS A 509 -9.33 -19.75 -9.61
C LYS A 509 -9.70 -18.29 -9.35
N ASP A 510 -10.84 -17.86 -9.89
CA ASP A 510 -11.30 -16.47 -9.77
C ASP A 510 -11.57 -16.11 -8.30
N SER A 511 -12.14 -17.03 -7.52
CA SER A 511 -12.40 -16.85 -6.09
C SER A 511 -11.09 -16.73 -5.28
N TRP A 512 -10.09 -17.58 -5.55
CA TRP A 512 -8.77 -17.46 -4.90
C TRP A 512 -8.07 -16.14 -5.23
N GLN A 513 -8.22 -15.62 -6.45
CA GLN A 513 -7.69 -14.30 -6.81
C GLN A 513 -8.36 -13.18 -6.01
N GLN A 514 -9.69 -13.25 -5.82
CA GLN A 514 -10.43 -12.30 -4.97
C GLN A 514 -10.00 -12.39 -3.51
N THR A 515 -9.78 -13.60 -2.96
CA THR A 515 -9.22 -13.80 -1.62
C THR A 515 -7.90 -13.03 -1.45
N ILE A 516 -6.95 -13.25 -2.36
CA ILE A 516 -5.62 -12.62 -2.31
C ILE A 516 -5.73 -11.09 -2.46
N ALA A 517 -6.54 -10.61 -3.39
CA ALA A 517 -6.73 -9.17 -3.61
C ALA A 517 -7.32 -8.50 -2.35
N THR A 518 -8.29 -9.14 -1.70
CA THR A 518 -8.94 -8.63 -0.49
C THR A 518 -7.97 -8.62 0.70
N LEU A 519 -7.19 -9.69 0.93
CA LEU A 519 -6.19 -9.74 2.01
C LEU A 519 -5.12 -8.65 1.88
N LYS A 520 -4.73 -8.31 0.64
CA LYS A 520 -3.77 -7.22 0.38
C LYS A 520 -4.27 -5.82 0.74
N THR A 521 -5.57 -5.64 0.99
CA THR A 521 -6.13 -4.36 1.46
C THR A 521 -5.97 -4.15 2.97
N VAL A 522 -5.58 -5.20 3.72
CA VAL A 522 -5.33 -5.09 5.17
C VAL A 522 -4.12 -4.18 5.42
N PRO A 523 -4.25 -3.06 6.16
CA PRO A 523 -3.15 -2.13 6.40
C PRO A 523 -1.98 -2.79 7.13
N HIS A 524 -0.75 -2.45 6.75
CA HIS A 524 0.48 -2.95 7.39
C HIS A 524 0.54 -2.68 8.89
N GLN A 525 -0.10 -1.59 9.32
CA GLN A 525 -0.15 -1.20 10.71
C GLN A 525 -1.15 -2.04 11.52
N SER A 526 -2.10 -2.74 10.88
CA SER A 526 -3.12 -3.53 11.59
C SER A 526 -2.52 -4.67 12.40
N LEU A 527 -3.14 -4.97 13.53
CA LEU A 527 -2.84 -6.16 14.34
C LEU A 527 -3.08 -7.47 13.56
N MET A 528 -3.90 -7.43 12.50
CA MET A 528 -4.20 -8.58 11.64
C MET A 528 -3.19 -8.76 10.50
N PHE A 529 -2.25 -7.83 10.30
CA PHE A 529 -1.40 -7.82 9.12
C PHE A 529 -0.59 -9.12 8.96
N SER A 530 0.00 -9.63 10.05
CA SER A 530 0.77 -10.88 10.01
C SER A 530 -0.09 -12.09 9.62
N GLN A 531 -1.32 -12.17 10.13
CA GLN A 531 -2.28 -13.22 9.77
C GLN A 531 -2.74 -13.09 8.32
N ALA A 532 -3.02 -11.86 7.87
CA ALA A 532 -3.37 -11.56 6.49
C ALA A 532 -2.27 -11.94 5.50
N GLN A 533 -1.01 -11.67 5.86
CA GLN A 533 0.17 -12.06 5.08
C GLN A 533 0.30 -13.58 4.98
N ALA A 534 0.26 -14.29 6.11
CA ALA A 534 0.34 -15.75 6.13
C ALA A 534 -0.80 -16.39 5.31
N LYS A 535 -2.03 -15.87 5.42
CA LYS A 535 -3.17 -16.36 4.63
C LYS A 535 -3.05 -16.04 3.15
N THR A 536 -2.40 -14.92 2.81
CA THR A 536 -2.12 -14.55 1.41
C THR A 536 -1.17 -15.57 0.77
N GLU A 537 -0.13 -15.98 1.49
CA GLU A 537 0.84 -16.99 1.02
C GLU A 537 0.18 -18.35 0.83
N ASP A 538 -0.61 -18.83 1.81
CA ASP A 538 -1.42 -20.05 1.66
C ASP A 538 -2.34 -19.97 0.44
N SER A 539 -3.10 -18.87 0.31
CA SER A 539 -4.03 -18.67 -0.79
C SER A 539 -3.34 -18.64 -2.16
N GLN A 540 -2.11 -18.13 -2.25
CA GLN A 540 -1.29 -18.17 -3.46
C GLN A 540 -0.91 -19.60 -3.85
N GLN A 541 -0.54 -20.44 -2.88
CA GLN A 541 -0.26 -21.85 -3.14
C GLN A 541 -1.52 -22.61 -3.59
N GLN A 542 -2.69 -22.31 -3.02
CA GLN A 542 -3.97 -22.88 -3.48
C GLN A 542 -4.30 -22.43 -4.91
N LEU A 543 -4.15 -21.13 -5.20
CA LEU A 543 -4.37 -20.58 -6.54
C LEU A 543 -3.48 -21.28 -7.57
N GLN A 544 -2.19 -21.45 -7.28
CA GLN A 544 -1.24 -22.13 -8.18
C GLN A 544 -1.68 -23.57 -8.47
N ARG A 545 -2.13 -24.32 -7.45
CA ARG A 545 -2.66 -25.67 -7.63
C ARG A 545 -3.89 -25.70 -8.54
N VAL A 546 -4.86 -24.83 -8.27
CA VAL A 546 -6.10 -24.74 -9.07
C VAL A 546 -5.80 -24.30 -10.50
N GLN A 547 -4.88 -23.36 -10.70
CA GLN A 547 -4.44 -22.93 -12.03
C GLN A 547 -3.81 -24.09 -12.81
N HIS A 548 -2.97 -24.90 -12.16
CA HIS A 548 -2.37 -26.08 -12.78
C HIS A 548 -3.43 -27.11 -13.17
N GLN A 549 -4.35 -27.45 -12.26
CA GLN A 549 -5.46 -28.38 -12.55
C GLN A 549 -6.36 -27.86 -13.68
N PHE A 550 -6.65 -26.56 -13.69
CA PHE A 550 -7.47 -25.92 -14.73
C PHE A 550 -6.78 -26.00 -16.09
N ALA A 551 -5.48 -25.69 -16.14
CA ALA A 551 -4.69 -25.80 -17.37
C ALA A 551 -4.63 -27.26 -17.88
N GLN A 552 -4.49 -28.24 -16.99
CA GLN A 552 -4.56 -29.66 -17.35
C GLN A 552 -5.94 -30.04 -17.90
N GLN A 553 -7.03 -29.59 -17.27
CA GLN A 553 -8.40 -29.84 -17.74
C GLN A 553 -8.62 -29.27 -19.14
N GLN A 554 -8.17 -28.04 -19.37
CA GLN A 554 -8.26 -27.39 -20.69
C GLN A 554 -7.40 -28.08 -21.75
N SER A 555 -6.32 -28.75 -21.36
CA SER A 555 -5.40 -29.42 -22.29
C SER A 555 -5.76 -30.88 -22.58
N ARG A 556 -6.80 -31.45 -21.93
CA ARG A 556 -7.16 -32.87 -22.05
C ARG A 556 -7.44 -33.33 -23.47
N PHE A 557 -7.91 -32.44 -24.35
CA PHE A 557 -8.18 -32.77 -25.76
C PHE A 557 -6.90 -33.18 -26.51
N LEU A 558 -5.71 -32.77 -26.07
CA LEU A 558 -4.45 -33.15 -26.71
C LEU A 558 -4.12 -34.63 -26.55
N ILE A 559 -4.60 -35.28 -25.47
CA ILE A 559 -4.31 -36.70 -25.17
C ILE A 559 -4.81 -37.63 -26.29
N PRO A 560 -6.11 -37.63 -26.67
CA PRO A 560 -6.59 -38.50 -27.74
C PRO A 560 -5.99 -38.14 -29.11
N LEU A 561 -5.68 -36.87 -29.38
CA LEU A 561 -5.07 -36.43 -30.65
C LEU A 561 -3.63 -36.92 -30.80
N ALA A 562 -2.85 -36.89 -29.72
CA ALA A 562 -1.49 -37.41 -29.66
C ALA A 562 -1.48 -38.94 -29.82
N LYS A 563 -2.35 -39.63 -29.07
CA LYS A 563 -2.44 -41.10 -29.10
C LYS A 563 -2.86 -41.62 -30.48
N SER A 564 -3.88 -41.01 -31.10
CA SER A 564 -4.34 -41.43 -32.43
C SER A 564 -3.33 -41.17 -33.54
N ALA A 565 -2.44 -40.18 -33.34
CA ALA A 565 -1.34 -39.91 -34.26
C ALA A 565 -0.16 -40.89 -34.14
N GLY A 566 -0.16 -41.75 -33.11
CA GLY A 566 0.93 -42.70 -32.86
C GLY A 566 2.10 -42.12 -32.06
N LEU A 567 1.91 -40.99 -31.38
CA LEU A 567 2.93 -40.46 -30.48
C LEU A 567 3.12 -41.39 -29.27
N SER A 568 4.36 -41.42 -28.75
CA SER A 568 4.67 -42.15 -27.53
C SER A 568 4.09 -41.45 -26.30
N ASN A 569 4.02 -42.18 -25.19
CA ASN A 569 3.65 -41.60 -23.91
C ASN A 569 4.61 -40.49 -23.43
N ASN A 570 5.80 -40.37 -24.04
CA ASN A 570 6.82 -39.36 -23.75
C ASN A 570 6.74 -38.11 -24.62
N ALA A 571 5.77 -38.04 -25.54
CA ALA A 571 5.57 -36.85 -26.34
C ALA A 571 5.24 -35.64 -25.45
N ALA A 572 5.93 -34.54 -25.73
CA ALA A 572 5.64 -33.23 -25.19
C ALA A 572 5.03 -32.37 -26.29
N VAL A 573 3.85 -31.79 -26.03
CA VAL A 573 3.10 -30.94 -26.95
C VAL A 573 2.72 -29.67 -26.21
N SER A 574 2.86 -28.51 -26.85
CA SER A 574 2.28 -27.26 -26.37
C SER A 574 1.75 -26.41 -27.52
N LEU A 575 0.45 -26.11 -27.49
CA LEU A 575 -0.26 -25.27 -28.44
C LEU A 575 -0.62 -23.96 -27.76
N CYS A 576 -0.13 -22.82 -28.21
CA CYS A 576 -0.55 -21.51 -27.74
C CYS A 576 -1.50 -20.85 -28.74
N SER A 577 -2.60 -20.32 -28.20
CA SER A 577 -3.60 -19.57 -28.96
C SER A 577 -3.22 -18.08 -29.09
N PRO A 578 -3.92 -17.29 -29.92
CA PRO A 578 -3.59 -15.90 -30.19
C PRO A 578 -3.55 -15.00 -28.95
N ASN A 579 -4.33 -15.33 -27.91
CA ASN A 579 -4.36 -14.58 -26.65
C ASN A 579 -3.20 -14.93 -25.69
N GLY A 580 -2.30 -15.84 -26.09
CA GLY A 580 -1.16 -16.31 -25.30
C GLY A 580 -1.46 -17.47 -24.35
N GLN A 581 -2.71 -17.96 -24.27
CA GLN A 581 -3.04 -19.15 -23.52
C GLN A 581 -2.49 -20.40 -24.20
N CYS A 582 -1.71 -21.19 -23.46
CA CYS A 582 -1.12 -22.43 -23.94
C CYS A 582 -1.81 -23.67 -23.35
N TYR A 583 -2.03 -24.65 -24.22
CA TYR A 583 -2.57 -25.96 -23.92
C TYR A 583 -1.42 -26.96 -24.06
N SER A 584 -1.13 -27.75 -23.02
CA SER A 584 0.07 -28.56 -22.96
C SER A 584 -0.24 -30.03 -22.60
N LEU A 585 0.36 -30.96 -23.34
CA LEU A 585 0.49 -32.37 -22.98
C LEU A 585 1.94 -32.63 -22.65
N ARG A 586 2.29 -32.75 -21.35
CA ARG A 586 3.69 -32.84 -20.88
C ARG A 586 4.59 -31.70 -21.42
N GLY A 587 3.99 -30.59 -21.85
CA GLY A 587 4.70 -29.50 -22.53
C GLY A 587 5.63 -28.72 -21.61
N ASP A 588 5.42 -28.78 -20.30
CA ASP A 588 6.23 -28.21 -19.23
C ASP A 588 7.44 -29.09 -18.84
N ILE A 589 7.45 -30.36 -19.27
CA ILE A 589 8.56 -31.28 -19.00
C ILE A 589 9.69 -31.01 -20.00
N VAL A 590 10.91 -30.84 -19.48
CA VAL A 590 12.11 -30.72 -20.30
C VAL A 590 12.49 -32.11 -20.82
N PRO A 591 12.57 -32.31 -22.15
CA PRO A 591 13.00 -33.58 -22.74
C PRO A 591 14.49 -33.83 -22.53
N ASP A 592 14.94 -35.08 -22.72
CA ASP A 592 16.36 -35.49 -22.57
C ASP A 592 17.33 -34.67 -23.44
N SER A 593 16.82 -34.08 -24.52
CA SER A 593 17.56 -33.16 -25.37
C SER A 593 16.64 -32.14 -26.04
N ALA A 594 17.06 -30.87 -26.10
CA ALA A 594 16.40 -29.85 -26.91
C ALA A 594 16.73 -29.93 -28.41
N ALA A 595 17.71 -30.78 -28.80
CA ALA A 595 18.25 -30.88 -30.15
C ALA A 595 18.52 -29.48 -30.78
N SER A 596 18.27 -29.31 -32.09
CA SER A 596 18.45 -28.03 -32.77
C SER A 596 17.36 -26.99 -32.47
N LEU A 597 16.36 -27.29 -31.63
CA LEU A 597 15.35 -26.28 -31.25
C LEU A 597 15.95 -25.16 -30.41
N ILE A 598 17.05 -25.43 -29.69
CA ILE A 598 17.76 -24.42 -28.87
C ILE A 598 18.35 -23.26 -29.68
N LYS A 599 18.46 -23.43 -31.01
CA LYS A 599 18.89 -22.36 -31.92
C LYS A 599 17.91 -21.18 -31.93
N LEU A 600 16.62 -21.42 -31.66
CA LEU A 600 15.59 -20.37 -31.59
C LEU A 600 15.84 -19.38 -30.43
N PRO A 601 15.96 -19.81 -29.15
CA PRO A 601 16.31 -18.90 -28.06
C PRO A 601 17.69 -18.27 -28.25
N LEU A 602 18.68 -18.99 -28.79
CA LEU A 602 19.98 -18.38 -29.10
C LEU A 602 19.86 -17.22 -30.09
N ALA A 603 19.02 -17.33 -31.13
CA ALA A 603 18.78 -16.23 -32.07
C ALA A 603 18.16 -15.01 -31.38
N VAL A 604 17.18 -15.22 -30.49
CA VAL A 604 16.54 -14.15 -29.71
C VAL A 604 17.55 -13.44 -28.83
N VAL A 605 18.38 -14.19 -28.08
CA VAL A 605 19.44 -13.60 -27.26
C VAL A 605 20.47 -12.86 -28.11
N THR A 606 20.86 -13.40 -29.26
CA THR A 606 21.82 -12.75 -30.16
C THR A 606 21.30 -11.38 -30.63
N LEU A 607 20.01 -11.29 -30.98
CA LEU A 607 19.40 -10.03 -31.40
C LEU A 607 19.19 -9.06 -30.24
N HIS A 608 18.89 -9.56 -29.04
CA HIS A 608 18.88 -8.75 -27.82
C HIS A 608 20.25 -8.12 -27.58
N TRP A 609 21.32 -8.93 -27.62
CA TRP A 609 22.69 -8.46 -27.46
C TRP A 609 23.07 -7.43 -28.53
N ALA A 610 22.73 -7.70 -29.79
CA ALA A 610 23.00 -6.77 -30.88
C ALA A 610 22.28 -5.42 -30.68
N GLN A 611 21.03 -5.44 -30.22
CA GLN A 611 20.30 -4.20 -29.91
C GLN A 611 20.92 -3.47 -28.70
N GLU A 612 21.24 -4.18 -27.63
CA GLU A 612 21.86 -3.64 -26.41
C GLU A 612 23.19 -2.94 -26.71
N HIS A 613 24.00 -3.53 -27.60
CA HIS A 613 25.33 -3.02 -27.97
C HIS A 613 25.33 -2.18 -29.25
N GLN A 614 24.15 -1.86 -29.80
CA GLN A 614 23.99 -1.14 -31.08
C GLN A 614 24.81 -1.77 -32.24
N TYR A 615 24.96 -3.09 -32.21
CA TYR A 615 25.73 -3.84 -33.20
C TYR A 615 24.90 -4.05 -34.47
N SER A 616 25.39 -3.55 -35.60
CA SER A 616 24.70 -3.69 -36.89
C SER A 616 24.62 -5.15 -37.34
N LEU A 617 23.44 -5.59 -37.78
CA LEU A 617 23.24 -6.94 -38.34
C LEU A 617 24.01 -7.17 -39.64
N GLU A 618 24.45 -6.09 -40.31
CA GLU A 618 25.31 -6.15 -41.50
C GLU A 618 26.80 -6.30 -41.17
N HIS A 619 27.19 -6.06 -39.92
CA HIS A 619 28.59 -6.05 -39.54
C HIS A 619 29.20 -7.46 -39.66
N PRO A 620 30.41 -7.61 -40.25
CA PRO A 620 31.07 -8.91 -40.39
C PRO A 620 31.45 -9.55 -39.05
N PHE A 621 30.83 -10.67 -38.75
CA PHE A 621 31.04 -11.51 -37.58
C PHE A 621 31.99 -12.67 -37.90
N ALA A 622 33.06 -12.83 -37.11
CA ALA A 622 34.11 -13.81 -37.37
C ALA A 622 33.75 -15.20 -36.82
N ILE A 623 33.97 -16.25 -37.61
CA ILE A 623 33.78 -17.64 -37.22
C ILE A 623 35.13 -18.29 -36.97
N GLN A 624 35.39 -18.70 -35.74
CA GLN A 624 36.71 -19.19 -35.35
C GLN A 624 36.94 -20.67 -35.73
N PRO A 625 38.18 -21.07 -36.10
CA PRO A 625 38.54 -22.46 -36.44
C PRO A 625 38.08 -23.51 -35.43
N GLN A 626 38.13 -23.20 -34.14
CA GLN A 626 37.76 -24.12 -33.07
C GLN A 626 36.26 -24.45 -33.00
N ASN A 627 35.40 -23.74 -33.74
CA ASN A 627 33.95 -23.98 -33.79
C ASN A 627 33.52 -24.91 -34.94
N ASN A 628 34.49 -25.55 -35.62
CA ASN A 628 34.25 -26.43 -36.74
C ASN A 628 33.42 -27.66 -36.33
N THR A 629 32.35 -27.92 -37.07
CA THR A 629 31.47 -29.08 -36.92
C THR A 629 30.98 -29.52 -38.30
N GLU A 630 30.43 -30.72 -38.39
CA GLU A 630 29.72 -31.14 -39.60
C GLU A 630 28.51 -30.24 -39.83
N ASP A 631 28.48 -29.59 -41.00
CA ASP A 631 27.51 -28.56 -41.31
C ASP A 631 27.28 -28.48 -42.82
N ALA A 632 26.03 -28.55 -43.26
CA ALA A 632 25.63 -28.44 -44.67
C ALA A 632 25.39 -26.99 -45.13
N SER A 633 25.64 -26.00 -44.27
CA SER A 633 25.45 -24.59 -44.58
C SER A 633 26.60 -23.98 -45.39
N ILE A 634 26.51 -22.69 -45.73
CA ILE A 634 27.58 -21.92 -46.38
C ILE A 634 28.64 -21.40 -45.40
N ILE A 635 28.41 -21.53 -44.09
CA ILE A 635 29.30 -20.99 -43.06
C ILE A 635 30.56 -21.86 -43.00
N ARG A 636 31.72 -21.22 -43.08
CA ARG A 636 33.04 -21.85 -42.96
C ARG A 636 33.81 -21.20 -41.82
N VAL A 637 34.59 -22.00 -41.10
CA VAL A 637 35.50 -21.48 -40.08
C VAL A 637 36.66 -20.71 -40.71
N GLY A 638 37.22 -19.75 -39.99
CA GLY A 638 38.26 -18.84 -40.48
C GLY A 638 37.75 -17.71 -41.39
N GLN A 639 36.43 -17.60 -41.58
CA GLN A 639 35.79 -16.60 -42.43
C GLN A 639 34.93 -15.63 -41.61
N ARG A 640 34.54 -14.50 -42.23
CA ARG A 640 33.62 -13.51 -41.64
C ARG A 640 32.34 -13.41 -42.45
N TYR A 641 31.20 -13.32 -41.78
CA TYR A 641 29.88 -13.18 -42.42
C TYR A 641 29.06 -12.11 -41.69
N PRO A 642 28.18 -11.35 -42.36
CA PRO A 642 27.23 -10.48 -41.67
C PRO A 642 26.46 -11.23 -40.58
N LEU A 643 26.23 -10.61 -39.41
CA LEU A 643 25.52 -11.25 -38.30
C LEU A 643 24.12 -11.77 -38.71
N LYS A 644 23.42 -11.05 -39.59
CA LYS A 644 22.15 -11.53 -40.18
C LYS A 644 22.30 -12.86 -40.93
N THR A 645 23.43 -13.06 -41.61
CA THR A 645 23.73 -14.31 -42.34
C THR A 645 24.01 -15.43 -41.37
N VAL A 646 24.75 -15.17 -40.29
CA VAL A 646 25.03 -16.15 -39.23
C VAL A 646 23.73 -16.62 -38.58
N ILE A 647 22.86 -15.69 -38.16
CA ILE A 647 21.55 -16.01 -37.57
C ILE A 647 20.65 -16.71 -38.59
N GLY A 648 20.63 -16.21 -39.82
CA GLY A 648 19.87 -16.77 -40.94
C GLY A 648 20.19 -18.25 -41.16
N GLN A 649 21.46 -18.59 -41.35
CA GLN A 649 21.92 -19.97 -41.57
C GLN A 649 21.68 -20.87 -40.35
N MET A 650 21.84 -20.34 -39.13
CA MET A 650 21.56 -21.07 -37.90
C MET A 650 20.08 -21.50 -37.82
N ILE A 651 19.15 -20.64 -38.21
CA ILE A 651 17.71 -20.94 -38.12
C ILE A 651 17.21 -21.70 -39.34
N SER A 652 17.45 -21.21 -40.56
CA SER A 652 16.80 -21.72 -41.79
C SER A 652 17.48 -22.94 -42.41
N ARG A 653 18.79 -23.12 -42.17
CA ARG A 653 19.58 -24.26 -42.64
C ARG A 653 20.05 -25.17 -41.49
N SER A 654 19.68 -24.83 -40.26
CA SER A 654 20.11 -25.52 -39.05
C SER A 654 21.64 -25.67 -38.96
N SER A 655 22.42 -24.63 -39.32
CA SER A 655 23.89 -24.63 -39.17
C SER A 655 24.29 -24.97 -37.72
N ASN A 656 25.36 -25.76 -37.56
CA ASN A 656 25.96 -26.10 -36.26
C ASN A 656 27.20 -25.25 -35.95
N ILE A 657 27.90 -24.75 -36.98
CA ILE A 657 29.07 -23.87 -36.81
C ILE A 657 28.65 -22.49 -36.28
N ALA A 658 27.61 -21.90 -36.88
CA ALA A 658 27.09 -20.59 -36.49
C ALA A 658 26.68 -20.49 -35.00
N PRO A 659 25.85 -21.39 -34.44
CA PRO A 659 25.45 -21.32 -33.04
C PRO A 659 26.64 -21.46 -32.07
N ASN A 660 27.62 -22.30 -32.39
CA ASN A 660 28.78 -22.51 -31.52
C ASN A 660 29.62 -21.24 -31.35
N GLN A 661 29.80 -20.48 -32.43
CA GLN A 661 30.46 -19.18 -32.36
C GLN A 661 29.65 -18.16 -31.56
N LEU A 662 28.33 -18.11 -31.74
CA LEU A 662 27.47 -17.21 -30.99
C LEU A 662 27.50 -17.51 -29.48
N MET A 663 27.52 -18.80 -29.11
CA MET A 663 27.64 -19.23 -27.71
C MET A 663 28.98 -18.81 -27.09
N ASP A 664 30.10 -18.91 -27.82
CA ASP A 664 31.40 -18.41 -27.37
C ASP A 664 31.39 -16.90 -27.16
N THR A 665 30.78 -16.15 -28.07
CA THR A 665 30.78 -14.69 -28.04
C THR A 665 29.89 -14.13 -26.93
N LEU A 666 28.70 -14.72 -26.73
CA LEU A 666 27.73 -14.24 -25.75
C LEU A 666 28.07 -14.73 -24.33
N GLY A 667 28.55 -15.97 -24.21
CA GLY A 667 28.72 -16.66 -22.94
C GLY A 667 27.42 -17.23 -22.37
N TRP A 668 27.50 -18.41 -21.76
CA TRP A 668 26.34 -19.17 -21.25
C TRP A 668 25.55 -18.40 -20.18
N ASP A 669 26.24 -17.70 -19.27
CA ASP A 669 25.59 -16.96 -18.18
C ASP A 669 24.76 -15.79 -18.72
N TYR A 670 25.29 -15.07 -19.70
CA TYR A 670 24.55 -13.99 -20.37
C TYR A 670 23.30 -14.55 -21.05
N ILE A 671 23.46 -15.63 -21.83
CA ILE A 671 22.35 -16.29 -22.54
C ILE A 671 21.23 -16.67 -21.56
N ASN A 672 21.58 -17.39 -20.50
CA ASN A 672 20.60 -17.89 -19.54
C ASN A 672 19.95 -16.77 -18.73
N ARG A 673 20.69 -15.70 -18.41
CA ARG A 673 20.17 -14.51 -17.73
C ARG A 673 19.18 -13.74 -18.60
N VAL A 674 19.47 -13.53 -19.88
CA VAL A 674 18.56 -12.84 -20.82
C VAL A 674 17.27 -13.64 -20.97
N MET A 675 17.36 -14.96 -21.15
CA MET A 675 16.17 -15.82 -21.24
C MET A 675 15.32 -15.79 -19.96
N GLN A 676 15.94 -15.82 -18.79
CA GLN A 676 15.25 -15.66 -17.51
C GLN A 676 14.61 -14.28 -17.38
N GLY A 677 15.25 -13.21 -17.87
CA GLY A 677 14.69 -11.86 -17.93
C GLY A 677 13.44 -11.76 -18.80
N TYR A 678 13.34 -12.59 -19.85
CA TYR A 678 12.13 -12.74 -20.65
C TYR A 678 11.06 -13.66 -20.03
N GLY A 679 11.31 -14.19 -18.83
CA GLY A 679 10.37 -15.04 -18.08
C GLY A 679 10.53 -16.54 -18.36
N PHE A 680 11.53 -16.96 -19.13
CA PHE A 680 11.75 -18.36 -19.48
C PHE A 680 12.73 -19.02 -18.50
N LYS A 681 12.25 -20.02 -17.75
CA LYS A 681 12.97 -20.71 -16.68
C LYS A 681 13.60 -22.02 -17.14
N THR A 682 12.95 -22.72 -18.06
CA THR A 682 13.39 -24.04 -18.55
C THR A 682 14.34 -23.96 -19.75
N ILE A 683 14.33 -22.85 -20.50
CA ILE A 683 15.30 -22.59 -21.56
C ILE A 683 16.68 -22.38 -20.93
N LYS A 684 17.55 -23.36 -21.08
CA LYS A 684 18.92 -23.36 -20.58
C LYS A 684 19.90 -23.82 -21.65
N ILE A 685 20.93 -23.02 -21.87
CA ILE A 685 22.03 -23.32 -22.80
C ILE A 685 23.34 -23.37 -22.01
N TYR A 686 24.01 -24.52 -22.03
CA TYR A 686 25.24 -24.79 -21.28
C TYR A 686 26.31 -25.51 -22.11
N SER A 687 25.99 -25.94 -23.32
CA SER A 687 26.90 -26.64 -24.20
C SER A 687 26.72 -26.31 -25.67
N LYS A 688 27.82 -26.47 -26.42
CA LYS A 688 27.87 -26.31 -27.86
C LYS A 688 27.15 -27.47 -28.55
N LEU A 689 26.72 -27.23 -29.78
CA LEU A 689 26.12 -28.25 -30.63
C LEU A 689 27.23 -29.07 -31.28
N VAL A 690 27.09 -30.39 -31.21
CA VAL A 690 28.07 -31.36 -31.72
C VAL A 690 27.58 -31.99 -33.03
N GLY A 691 28.51 -32.22 -33.96
CA GLY A 691 28.28 -33.06 -35.15
C GLY A 691 28.50 -34.54 -34.84
N GLN A 692 28.27 -35.41 -35.84
CA GLN A 692 28.44 -36.87 -35.67
C GLN A 692 29.93 -37.26 -35.66
N SER A 693 30.77 -36.63 -36.49
CA SER A 693 32.20 -36.97 -36.58
C SER A 693 33.17 -35.84 -36.20
N ARG A 694 32.70 -34.63 -35.88
CA ARG A 694 33.56 -33.51 -35.43
C ARG A 694 32.95 -32.74 -34.26
N GLN A 695 33.77 -32.49 -33.24
CA GLN A 695 33.39 -31.75 -32.04
C GLN A 695 34.12 -30.40 -31.97
N PRO A 696 33.43 -29.31 -31.59
CA PRO A 696 34.06 -28.01 -31.39
C PRO A 696 34.82 -28.00 -30.05
N ALA A 697 35.80 -27.10 -29.91
CA ALA A 697 36.44 -26.87 -28.61
C ALA A 697 35.47 -26.19 -27.63
N ASN A 698 35.75 -26.25 -26.32
CA ASN A 698 34.93 -25.64 -25.27
C ASN A 698 33.46 -26.11 -25.31
N LEU A 699 33.26 -27.43 -25.29
CA LEU A 699 31.94 -28.06 -25.42
C LEU A 699 30.92 -27.59 -24.39
N GLY A 700 31.35 -27.14 -23.22
CA GLY A 700 30.47 -26.86 -22.09
C GLY A 700 30.35 -28.05 -21.13
N ARG A 701 29.56 -27.87 -20.06
CA ARG A 701 29.56 -28.81 -18.91
C ARG A 701 28.23 -29.53 -18.68
N GLN A 702 27.14 -29.08 -19.30
CA GLN A 702 25.79 -29.62 -19.07
C GLN A 702 24.97 -29.65 -20.37
N SER A 703 23.91 -30.46 -20.39
CA SER A 703 23.00 -30.56 -21.54
C SER A 703 22.17 -29.29 -21.71
N ASN A 704 21.86 -28.94 -22.95
CA ASN A 704 20.91 -27.89 -23.28
C ASN A 704 19.48 -28.38 -23.09
N GLY A 705 18.63 -27.55 -22.49
CA GLY A 705 17.25 -27.91 -22.15
C GLY A 705 16.25 -26.82 -22.52
N SER A 706 15.04 -27.23 -22.88
CA SER A 706 13.89 -26.34 -23.02
C SER A 706 12.60 -27.15 -23.04
N SER A 707 11.57 -26.71 -22.32
CA SER A 707 10.23 -27.27 -22.41
C SER A 707 9.52 -26.82 -23.69
N MET A 708 8.62 -27.66 -24.23
CA MET A 708 7.85 -27.29 -25.42
C MET A 708 6.92 -26.10 -25.17
N GLN A 709 6.46 -25.94 -23.93
CA GLN A 709 5.69 -24.78 -23.51
C GLN A 709 6.47 -23.48 -23.64
N GLU A 710 7.72 -23.43 -23.17
CA GLU A 710 8.50 -22.20 -23.31
C GLU A 710 8.93 -21.93 -24.76
N LEU A 711 9.19 -22.96 -25.58
CA LEU A 711 9.48 -22.76 -27.01
C LEU A 711 8.25 -22.22 -27.78
N SER A 712 7.06 -22.76 -27.54
CA SER A 712 5.84 -22.26 -28.17
C SER A 712 5.49 -20.84 -27.73
N GLN A 713 5.70 -20.51 -26.45
CA GLN A 713 5.56 -19.14 -25.92
C GLN A 713 6.60 -18.18 -26.53
N LEU A 714 7.86 -18.60 -26.65
CA LEU A 714 8.91 -17.82 -27.29
C LEU A 714 8.57 -17.54 -28.75
N MET A 715 8.10 -18.55 -29.48
CA MET A 715 7.59 -18.38 -30.84
C MET A 715 6.42 -17.39 -30.88
N GLY A 716 5.51 -17.45 -29.90
CA GLY A 716 4.41 -16.50 -29.76
C GLY A 716 4.91 -15.06 -29.60
N LYS A 717 5.89 -14.84 -28.73
CA LYS A 717 6.53 -13.52 -28.54
C LYS A 717 7.18 -12.99 -29.82
N ILE A 718 7.80 -13.85 -30.63
CA ILE A 718 8.37 -13.48 -31.94
C ILE A 718 7.26 -12.97 -32.86
N TYR A 719 6.17 -13.71 -33.02
CA TYR A 719 5.10 -13.34 -33.95
C TYR A 719 4.16 -12.24 -33.43
N GLN A 720 4.18 -11.97 -32.13
CA GLN A 720 3.50 -10.83 -31.51
C GLN A 720 4.37 -9.57 -31.45
N ASN A 721 5.57 -9.57 -32.06
CA ASN A 721 6.53 -8.47 -32.06
C ASN A 721 6.92 -7.97 -30.64
N GLN A 722 6.99 -8.89 -29.68
CA GLN A 722 7.36 -8.57 -28.28
C GLN A 722 8.87 -8.69 -27.99
N LEU A 723 9.69 -8.90 -29.03
CA LEU A 723 11.14 -9.13 -28.92
C LEU A 723 11.92 -8.23 -29.88
N PRO A 724 13.18 -7.88 -29.55
CA PRO A 724 14.10 -7.18 -30.44
C PRO A 724 14.19 -7.83 -31.83
N HIS A 725 14.10 -7.01 -32.88
CA HIS A 725 14.22 -7.46 -34.27
C HIS A 725 13.30 -8.64 -34.66
N ALA A 726 12.14 -8.77 -34.01
CA ALA A 726 11.18 -9.84 -34.29
C ALA A 726 10.80 -10.01 -35.79
N PRO A 727 10.56 -8.94 -36.58
CA PRO A 727 10.26 -9.10 -38.01
C PRO A 727 11.35 -9.82 -38.82
N PHE A 728 12.62 -9.62 -38.45
CA PHE A 728 13.74 -10.33 -39.07
C PHE A 728 13.68 -11.83 -38.76
N LEU A 729 13.43 -12.22 -37.50
CA LEU A 729 13.27 -13.64 -37.14
C LEU A 729 12.07 -14.29 -37.83
N GLN A 730 10.95 -13.58 -37.96
CA GLN A 730 9.78 -14.09 -38.69
C GLN A 730 10.15 -14.43 -40.15
N THR A 731 10.90 -13.54 -40.82
CA THR A 731 11.38 -13.77 -42.19
C THR A 731 12.30 -14.98 -42.28
N VAL A 732 13.24 -15.10 -41.35
CA VAL A 732 14.19 -16.22 -41.34
C VAL A 732 13.48 -17.55 -41.05
N LEU A 733 12.50 -17.58 -40.15
CA LEU A 733 11.70 -18.76 -39.83
C LEU A 733 10.83 -19.21 -41.01
N ALA A 734 10.29 -18.27 -41.79
CA ALA A 734 9.55 -18.55 -43.03
C ALA A 734 10.43 -19.14 -44.14
N GLN A 735 11.76 -18.95 -44.05
CA GLN A 735 12.74 -19.47 -45.00
C GLN A 735 13.31 -20.84 -44.61
N GLN A 736 12.76 -21.51 -43.58
CA GLN A 736 13.18 -22.85 -43.17
C GLN A 736 13.22 -23.82 -44.37
N THR A 737 14.32 -24.56 -44.51
CA THR A 737 14.51 -25.46 -45.66
C THR A 737 14.16 -26.90 -45.35
N ASP A 738 14.33 -27.33 -44.10
CA ASP A 738 13.77 -28.59 -43.64
C ASP A 738 12.27 -28.41 -43.38
N ARG A 739 11.47 -28.91 -44.33
CA ARG A 739 10.02 -28.72 -44.39
C ARG A 739 9.24 -30.03 -44.22
N GLU A 740 9.90 -31.07 -43.70
CA GLU A 740 9.33 -32.42 -43.62
C GLU A 740 8.42 -32.64 -42.41
N ILE A 741 8.32 -31.69 -41.46
CA ILE A 741 7.48 -31.84 -40.26
C ILE A 741 6.24 -30.94 -40.33
N GLY A 742 6.31 -29.72 -39.81
CA GLY A 742 5.18 -28.80 -39.66
C GLY A 742 4.66 -28.31 -41.00
N PHE A 743 5.53 -27.80 -41.87
CA PHE A 743 5.13 -27.37 -43.21
C PHE A 743 4.39 -28.46 -43.99
N LYS A 744 4.93 -29.68 -44.03
CA LYS A 744 4.30 -30.83 -44.72
C LYS A 744 2.99 -31.24 -44.07
N ALA A 745 2.89 -31.23 -42.74
CA ALA A 745 1.65 -31.53 -42.03
C ALA A 745 0.53 -30.54 -42.38
N LEU A 746 0.85 -29.24 -42.40
CA LEU A 746 -0.12 -28.17 -42.61
C LEU A 746 -0.70 -28.11 -44.03
N LYS A 747 0.01 -28.65 -45.05
CA LYS A 747 -0.51 -28.73 -46.44
C LYS A 747 -1.88 -29.39 -46.58
N SER A 748 -2.24 -30.24 -45.61
CA SER A 748 -3.50 -30.98 -45.57
C SER A 748 -4.54 -30.38 -44.62
N THR A 749 -4.34 -29.12 -44.21
CA THR A 749 -5.20 -28.39 -43.27
C THR A 749 -5.61 -27.04 -43.86
N GLN A 750 -6.54 -26.34 -43.21
CA GLN A 750 -6.91 -24.96 -43.57
C GLN A 750 -5.96 -23.88 -43.01
N ALA A 751 -4.91 -24.30 -42.28
CA ALA A 751 -3.97 -23.36 -41.67
C ALA A 751 -2.87 -22.92 -42.64
N GLU A 752 -2.50 -21.65 -42.56
CA GLU A 752 -1.37 -21.08 -43.28
C GLU A 752 -0.10 -21.28 -42.45
N TRP A 753 0.88 -22.04 -42.96
CA TRP A 753 2.21 -22.12 -42.36
C TRP A 753 2.94 -20.79 -42.54
N ILE A 754 3.51 -20.22 -41.46
CA ILE A 754 4.24 -18.94 -41.53
C ILE A 754 5.69 -19.03 -41.06
N GLY A 755 6.09 -20.08 -40.34
CA GLY A 755 7.49 -20.35 -40.05
C GLY A 755 7.70 -21.46 -39.03
N GLU A 756 8.91 -22.02 -39.02
CA GLU A 756 9.21 -23.23 -38.24
C GLU A 756 10.70 -23.34 -37.88
N LYS A 757 11.01 -24.02 -36.77
CA LYS A 757 12.32 -24.58 -36.46
C LYS A 757 12.19 -26.04 -36.08
N THR A 758 12.85 -26.92 -36.84
CA THR A 758 12.92 -28.36 -36.55
C THR A 758 14.14 -28.73 -35.70
N GLY A 759 14.08 -29.87 -35.02
CA GLY A 759 15.19 -30.40 -34.24
C GLY A 759 15.17 -31.92 -34.20
N GLN A 760 16.32 -32.53 -34.49
CA GLN A 760 16.49 -33.98 -34.48
C GLN A 760 17.87 -34.37 -33.96
N ASN A 761 17.93 -35.47 -33.22
CA ASN A 761 19.14 -36.25 -32.94
C ASN A 761 18.77 -37.73 -32.70
N SER A 762 19.69 -38.54 -32.17
CA SER A 762 19.43 -39.96 -31.90
C SER A 762 18.32 -40.21 -30.87
N LEU A 763 18.06 -39.25 -29.98
CA LEU A 763 17.11 -39.38 -28.87
C LEU A 763 15.72 -38.84 -29.24
N VAL A 764 15.67 -37.66 -29.85
CA VAL A 764 14.43 -36.92 -30.04
C VAL A 764 14.26 -36.40 -31.47
N LEU A 765 13.00 -36.21 -31.84
CA LEU A 765 12.56 -35.54 -33.07
C LEU A 765 11.43 -34.57 -32.70
N GLY A 766 11.50 -33.34 -33.19
CA GLY A 766 10.50 -32.34 -32.86
C GLY A 766 10.58 -31.07 -33.70
N THR A 767 9.62 -30.20 -33.47
CA THR A 767 9.51 -28.91 -34.14
C THR A 767 8.82 -27.86 -33.26
N VAL A 768 9.12 -26.60 -33.50
CA VAL A 768 8.32 -25.46 -33.07
C VAL A 768 7.93 -24.64 -34.29
N LEU A 769 6.63 -24.43 -34.50
CA LEU A 769 6.07 -23.74 -35.66
C LEU A 769 5.06 -22.69 -35.26
N ALA A 770 4.88 -21.71 -36.15
CA ALA A 770 3.79 -20.75 -36.12
C ALA A 770 2.94 -20.93 -37.37
N PHE A 771 1.63 -20.76 -37.22
CA PHE A 771 0.66 -20.88 -38.30
C PHE A 771 -0.53 -19.95 -38.07
N LYS A 772 -1.26 -19.61 -39.14
CA LYS A 772 -2.49 -18.84 -39.03
C LYS A 772 -3.71 -19.72 -39.26
N VAL A 773 -4.74 -19.48 -38.46
CA VAL A 773 -6.09 -20.01 -38.66
C VAL A 773 -7.03 -18.82 -38.73
N LYS A 774 -7.71 -18.61 -39.86
CA LYS A 774 -8.62 -17.46 -40.07
C LYS A 774 -7.95 -16.11 -39.76
N GLY A 775 -6.68 -15.95 -40.15
CA GLY A 775 -5.88 -14.73 -39.93
C GLY A 775 -5.23 -14.62 -38.55
N GLU A 776 -5.57 -15.48 -37.60
CA GLU A 776 -5.08 -15.44 -36.23
C GLU A 776 -3.86 -16.35 -36.04
N ILE A 777 -2.84 -15.88 -35.33
CA ILE A 777 -1.57 -16.61 -35.17
C ILE A 777 -1.64 -17.56 -33.97
N TYR A 778 -1.33 -18.83 -34.24
CA TYR A 778 -1.13 -19.88 -33.26
C TYR A 778 0.33 -20.33 -33.30
N THR A 779 0.83 -20.84 -32.17
CA THR A 779 2.14 -21.49 -32.12
C THR A 779 2.02 -22.88 -31.54
N LEU A 780 2.79 -23.82 -32.08
CA LEU A 780 2.80 -25.21 -31.66
C LEU A 780 4.24 -25.66 -31.52
N ALA A 781 4.57 -26.25 -30.37
CA ALA A 781 5.81 -26.99 -30.17
C ALA A 781 5.46 -28.45 -29.88
N ILE A 782 6.16 -29.37 -30.52
CA ILE A 782 5.95 -30.79 -30.36
C ILE A 782 7.28 -31.53 -30.45
N MET A 783 7.52 -32.45 -29.54
CA MET A 783 8.70 -33.31 -29.53
C MET A 783 8.36 -34.69 -28.98
N ASP A 784 8.97 -35.71 -29.58
CA ASP A 784 8.87 -37.09 -29.13
C ASP A 784 10.20 -37.83 -29.33
N ARG A 785 10.27 -39.09 -28.93
CA ARG A 785 11.40 -39.98 -29.19
C ARG A 785 11.59 -40.15 -30.70
N ASN A 786 12.85 -40.11 -31.15
CA ASN A 786 13.19 -40.19 -32.58
C ASN A 786 12.68 -41.49 -33.25
N GLN A 787 12.52 -42.58 -32.49
CA GLN A 787 12.01 -43.89 -32.94
C GLN A 787 10.56 -43.85 -33.46
N VAL A 788 9.77 -42.86 -33.06
CA VAL A 788 8.36 -42.74 -33.43
C VAL A 788 8.19 -42.32 -34.91
N GLY A 789 9.24 -41.72 -35.49
CA GLY A 789 9.30 -41.35 -36.91
C GLY A 789 8.50 -40.09 -37.27
N LEU A 790 8.80 -39.55 -38.46
CA LEU A 790 8.24 -38.29 -38.96
C LEU A 790 6.71 -38.31 -39.13
N SER A 791 6.15 -39.44 -39.56
CA SER A 791 4.72 -39.56 -39.88
C SER A 791 3.82 -39.31 -38.67
N ALA A 792 4.22 -39.78 -37.48
CA ALA A 792 3.43 -39.58 -36.27
C ALA A 792 3.38 -38.10 -35.84
N LEU A 793 4.52 -37.39 -35.92
CA LEU A 793 4.56 -35.96 -35.66
C LEU A 793 3.70 -35.17 -36.66
N GLN A 794 3.78 -35.53 -37.95
CA GLN A 794 2.95 -34.90 -38.98
C GLN A 794 1.45 -35.12 -38.71
N ASN A 795 1.07 -36.35 -38.37
CA ASN A 795 -0.31 -36.69 -38.03
C ASN A 795 -0.79 -35.93 -36.78
N ALA A 796 0.05 -35.82 -35.74
CA ALA A 796 -0.29 -35.10 -34.52
C ALA A 796 -0.49 -33.60 -34.79
N ILE A 797 0.42 -32.97 -35.54
CA ILE A 797 0.31 -31.55 -35.92
C ILE A 797 -0.99 -31.33 -36.71
N ARG A 798 -1.29 -32.18 -37.70
CA ARG A 798 -2.52 -32.12 -38.49
C ARG A 798 -3.77 -32.22 -37.59
N ASN A 799 -3.80 -33.20 -36.70
CA ASN A 799 -4.92 -33.44 -35.78
C ASN A 799 -5.16 -32.23 -34.85
N ILE A 800 -4.09 -31.69 -34.26
CA ILE A 800 -4.14 -30.53 -33.35
C ILE A 800 -4.61 -29.27 -34.09
N VAL A 801 -4.08 -29.02 -35.28
CA VAL A 801 -4.43 -27.83 -36.07
C VAL A 801 -5.88 -27.90 -36.58
N ASN A 802 -6.33 -29.07 -37.03
CA ASN A 802 -7.73 -29.27 -37.40
C ASN A 802 -8.68 -29.08 -36.22
N TYR A 803 -8.28 -29.53 -35.02
CA TYR A 803 -9.02 -29.27 -33.79
C TYR A 803 -9.10 -27.76 -33.50
N ALA A 804 -7.97 -27.04 -33.54
CA ALA A 804 -7.93 -25.59 -33.33
C ALA A 804 -8.72 -24.79 -34.39
N THR A 805 -8.87 -25.33 -35.60
CA THR A 805 -9.65 -24.72 -36.68
C THR A 805 -11.16 -24.85 -36.47
N THR A 806 -11.58 -25.99 -35.92
CA THR A 806 -12.99 -26.34 -35.72
C THR A 806 -13.53 -25.88 -34.36
N HIS A 807 -12.68 -25.84 -33.34
CA HIS A 807 -13.01 -25.46 -31.98
C HIS A 807 -12.30 -24.14 -31.67
N ASN A 808 -13.06 -23.06 -31.53
CA ASN A 808 -12.51 -21.72 -31.29
C ASN A 808 -11.78 -21.67 -29.93
N LEU A 809 -10.46 -21.88 -29.92
CA LEU A 809 -9.64 -21.92 -28.70
C LEU A 809 -9.45 -20.55 -28.02
N ARG A 810 -10.12 -19.48 -28.49
CA ARG A 810 -10.20 -18.18 -27.80
C ARG A 810 -11.14 -18.17 -26.60
N SER A 811 -12.19 -18.99 -26.62
CA SER A 811 -13.24 -19.08 -25.58
C SER A 811 -13.01 -20.27 -24.67
#